data_AF-A0A8R1ET50-F1
#
_entry.id   AF-A0A8R1ET50-F1
#
_cell.length_a   1.000
_cell.length_b   1.000
_cell.length_c   1.000
_cell.angle_alpha   90.00
_cell.angle_beta   90.00
_cell.angle_gamma   90.00
#
_symmetry.space_group_name_H-M   'P 1'
#
loop_
_entity.id
_entity.type
_entity.pdbx_description
1 polymer ?
#
loop_
_entity_poly.entity_id
_entity_poly.type
_entity_poly.pdbx_seq_one_letter_code
_entity_poly.pdbx_strand_id
1 'polypeptide(L)'
;MSNYRLFVKNLKQVVQIVDDNTTKFLVGEQMSNIKILNDSTNSLAILVDSNGKFVYIGDVVGAERILEKDEKLSENLKIIDSDGGIAIPGFVDGHSHPVFAGDRVHEFAMKLAGATYMEVQQAGGGIMFTTNKTREASEQELRKDFEDIARKMLKSGTTTLEAKSGYGLNVEAEMKMLQVLATENPEIPLEVSATFCGAHAVPKVSSSGRYSSRLFVSYTSFYCLATILSMQVPFVGFQPVRTSEHMPAFGVFGILQIVALMHYARPRITRQQFMTLFVGGLTILGGLAIVVYFALVWGGYVAPFSGRFYSLWDTGYAKIHIPIIASVSEHQPTTWVSFFFDLHITAAVFPVGLWYCIKKVNDERVFIILYAVSAVYFAGVMVRLMLTLTPAVCVLAGIGFSYTFEKYLKDDETKERSGSTSSNVKDEKLYDKPVKNVKSKTSSEGEENGISSNVRTIIAIILVVFLLMFVVHATYVTSNAYSHPSVVLQSSTQNGDRIIMDDFREAYHWLRENTPDDARVMSWWDYGYQIAGMANRTTLVDNNTWNNSHIALVGKAMSSNESAAYEIMTELDVDYILVIFGGVIGYSGDDINKFLWMVRIAQGEHPKDIREENYFTASGEYSTGVGASETMLNCLMYKMSYYRFGEHELDIIKLVDLTELADM
;
A
#
# COMPACT_ATOMS: atom_id res chain seq x y z
N MET A 1 39.77 -14.32 -43.59
CA MET A 1 40.71 -13.50 -42.80
C MET A 1 41.30 -12.46 -43.72
N SER A 2 40.88 -11.22 -43.58
CA SER A 2 41.42 -10.04 -44.26
C SER A 2 42.90 -9.88 -43.88
N ASN A 3 43.80 -9.82 -44.87
CA ASN A 3 45.21 -9.51 -44.64
C ASN A 3 45.34 -7.99 -44.47
N TYR A 4 45.52 -7.49 -43.24
CA TYR A 4 45.52 -6.05 -42.90
C TYR A 4 46.87 -5.35 -43.10
N ARG A 5 47.76 -5.90 -43.93
CA ARG A 5 49.12 -5.35 -44.15
C ARG A 5 49.01 -3.95 -44.74
N LEU A 6 49.38 -2.94 -43.95
CA LEU A 6 49.20 -1.53 -44.28
C LEU A 6 50.48 -0.74 -43.96
N PHE A 7 50.91 0.07 -44.91
CA PHE A 7 51.98 1.03 -44.75
C PHE A 7 51.48 2.43 -45.09
N VAL A 8 51.36 3.29 -44.07
CA VAL A 8 50.98 4.70 -44.24
C VAL A 8 52.23 5.54 -44.14
N LYS A 9 52.52 6.35 -45.18
CA LYS A 9 53.72 7.19 -45.26
C LYS A 9 53.39 8.67 -45.38
N ASN A 10 54.42 9.48 -45.16
CA ASN A 10 54.42 10.93 -45.26
C ASN A 10 53.45 11.66 -44.32
N LEU A 11 53.26 11.14 -43.11
CA LEU A 11 52.41 11.75 -42.09
C LEU A 11 53.14 12.96 -41.46
N LYS A 12 52.39 14.02 -41.19
CA LYS A 12 52.89 15.19 -40.45
C LYS A 12 52.83 14.95 -38.94
N GLN A 13 51.79 14.25 -38.50
CA GLN A 13 51.52 14.03 -37.09
C GLN A 13 50.88 12.67 -36.88
N VAL A 14 51.32 11.98 -35.82
CA VAL A 14 50.73 10.73 -35.35
C VAL A 14 50.35 10.92 -33.89
N VAL A 15 49.05 10.89 -33.61
CA VAL A 15 48.51 10.95 -32.25
C VAL A 15 48.50 9.54 -31.67
N GLN A 16 49.20 9.35 -30.57
CA GLN A 16 49.29 8.12 -29.80
C GLN A 16 48.61 8.32 -28.45
N ILE A 17 48.03 7.24 -27.90
CA ILE A 17 47.48 7.30 -26.54
C ILE A 17 48.62 7.19 -25.52
N VAL A 18 49.57 6.27 -25.73
CA VAL A 18 50.76 6.03 -24.90
C VAL A 18 51.97 5.64 -25.75
N ASP A 19 53.19 5.80 -25.25
CA ASP A 19 54.45 5.39 -25.91
C ASP A 19 55.13 4.17 -25.26
N ASP A 20 54.47 3.54 -24.29
CA ASP A 20 54.97 2.35 -23.60
C ASP A 20 54.09 1.11 -23.86
N ASN A 21 54.72 -0.06 -23.86
CA ASN A 21 54.03 -1.33 -24.14
C ASN A 21 53.30 -1.93 -22.92
N THR A 22 53.29 -1.23 -21.78
CA THR A 22 52.70 -1.73 -20.51
C THR A 22 51.35 -1.10 -20.20
N THR A 23 51.16 0.16 -20.61
CA THR A 23 49.93 0.91 -20.35
C THR A 23 48.88 0.55 -21.38
N LYS A 24 47.78 -0.07 -20.92
CA LYS A 24 46.69 -0.49 -21.81
C LYS A 24 45.68 0.62 -22.14
N PHE A 25 45.44 1.53 -21.20
CA PHE A 25 44.49 2.64 -21.33
C PHE A 25 44.81 3.74 -20.31
N LEU A 26 44.42 4.98 -20.60
CA LEU A 26 44.54 6.12 -19.69
C LEU A 26 43.21 6.37 -18.96
N VAL A 27 43.25 6.77 -17.69
CA VAL A 27 42.05 7.09 -16.89
C VAL A 27 42.16 8.42 -16.16
N GLY A 28 41.03 9.12 -16.00
CA GLY A 28 40.94 10.34 -15.20
C GLY A 28 41.88 11.45 -15.69
N GLU A 29 42.68 12.02 -14.80
CA GLU A 29 43.61 13.12 -15.12
C GLU A 29 44.66 12.73 -16.18
N GLN A 30 44.99 11.43 -16.31
CA GLN A 30 45.97 10.94 -17.28
C GLN A 30 45.50 11.18 -18.74
N MET A 31 44.19 11.23 -18.99
CA MET A 31 43.63 11.49 -20.32
C MET A 31 44.01 12.87 -20.88
N SER A 32 44.43 13.81 -20.03
CA SER A 32 44.89 15.14 -20.45
C SER A 32 46.29 15.12 -21.07
N ASN A 33 47.02 14.01 -20.97
CA ASN A 33 48.41 13.89 -21.39
C ASN A 33 48.58 12.80 -22.45
N ILE A 34 48.10 13.07 -23.67
CA ILE A 34 48.27 12.18 -24.83
C ILE A 34 49.62 12.39 -25.51
N LYS A 35 50.20 11.32 -26.05
CA LYS A 35 51.48 11.40 -26.76
C LYS A 35 51.27 11.77 -28.22
N ILE A 36 51.97 12.78 -28.70
CA ILE A 36 51.86 13.21 -30.10
C ILE A 36 53.25 13.23 -30.72
N LEU A 37 53.44 12.46 -31.80
CA LEU A 37 54.60 12.60 -32.67
C LEU A 37 54.29 13.66 -33.72
N ASN A 38 55.16 14.66 -33.82
CA ASN A 38 55.08 15.73 -34.81
C ASN A 38 56.37 15.77 -35.59
N ASP A 39 56.26 15.86 -36.92
CA ASP A 39 57.40 16.14 -37.77
C ASP A 39 57.07 17.29 -38.74
N SER A 40 57.96 18.26 -38.82
CA SER A 40 57.82 19.41 -39.73
C SER A 40 58.12 19.05 -41.17
N THR A 41 58.79 17.92 -41.44
CA THR A 41 59.18 17.47 -42.77
C THR A 41 58.25 16.42 -43.37
N ASN A 42 57.11 16.13 -42.73
CA ASN A 42 56.13 15.10 -43.14
C ASN A 42 56.79 13.73 -43.36
N SER A 43 57.74 13.33 -42.53
CA SER A 43 58.48 12.06 -42.68
C SER A 43 57.97 10.93 -41.80
N LEU A 44 56.84 11.11 -41.09
CA LEU A 44 56.32 10.04 -40.22
C LEU A 44 55.62 8.93 -41.02
N ALA A 45 55.68 7.72 -40.49
CA ALA A 45 55.08 6.54 -41.07
C ALA A 45 54.55 5.55 -40.03
N ILE A 46 53.56 4.76 -40.43
CA ILE A 46 52.94 3.70 -39.64
C ILE A 46 52.96 2.41 -40.46
N LEU A 47 53.45 1.32 -39.88
CA LEU A 47 53.48 -0.01 -40.48
C LEU A 47 52.64 -0.99 -39.65
N VAL A 48 51.77 -1.76 -40.31
CA VAL A 48 50.81 -2.69 -39.70
C VAL A 48 50.98 -4.08 -40.31
N ASP A 49 50.97 -5.12 -39.47
CA ASP A 49 51.10 -6.52 -39.88
C ASP A 49 49.80 -7.13 -40.43
N SER A 50 49.85 -8.42 -40.79
CA SER A 50 48.69 -9.17 -41.27
C SER A 50 47.58 -9.33 -40.22
N ASN A 51 47.89 -9.21 -38.93
CA ASN A 51 46.94 -9.32 -37.82
C ASN A 51 46.32 -7.97 -37.44
N GLY A 52 46.66 -6.87 -38.14
CA GLY A 52 46.19 -5.53 -37.82
C GLY A 52 46.92 -4.88 -36.64
N LYS A 53 48.09 -5.40 -36.24
CA LYS A 53 48.92 -4.84 -35.17
C LYS A 53 49.96 -3.87 -35.73
N PHE A 54 50.19 -2.77 -35.01
CA PHE A 54 51.29 -1.85 -35.32
C PHE A 54 52.64 -2.55 -35.13
N VAL A 55 53.42 -2.63 -36.21
CA VAL A 55 54.79 -3.15 -36.22
C VAL A 55 55.77 -2.01 -35.93
N TYR A 56 55.52 -0.84 -36.50
CA TYR A 56 56.39 0.31 -36.38
C TYR A 56 55.62 1.62 -36.51
N ILE A 57 56.00 2.61 -35.70
CA ILE A 57 55.56 3.99 -35.79
C ILE A 57 56.81 4.86 -35.63
N GLY A 58 57.14 5.65 -36.64
CA GLY A 58 58.39 6.42 -36.66
C GLY A 58 58.58 7.14 -37.98
N ASP A 59 59.80 7.18 -38.50
CA ASP A 59 60.08 7.80 -39.80
C ASP A 59 59.91 6.82 -40.97
N VAL A 60 59.71 7.35 -42.18
CA VAL A 60 59.58 6.55 -43.42
C VAL A 60 60.81 5.65 -43.62
N VAL A 61 62.01 6.19 -43.36
CA VAL A 61 63.27 5.45 -43.54
C VAL A 61 63.36 4.25 -42.58
N GLY A 62 62.94 4.42 -41.32
CA GLY A 62 62.89 3.34 -40.34
C GLY A 62 61.89 2.25 -40.74
N ALA A 63 60.71 2.64 -41.25
CA ALA A 63 59.71 1.70 -41.73
C ALA A 63 60.18 0.90 -42.96
N GLU A 64 60.82 1.57 -43.93
CA GLU A 64 61.38 0.94 -45.13
C GLU A 64 62.48 -0.08 -44.79
N ARG A 65 63.36 0.23 -43.83
CA ARG A 65 64.38 -0.72 -43.35
C ARG A 65 63.79 -1.99 -42.73
N ILE A 66 62.60 -1.91 -42.14
CA ILE A 66 61.90 -3.08 -41.58
C ILE A 66 61.30 -3.91 -42.71
N LEU A 67 60.70 -3.25 -43.71
CA LEU A 67 60.14 -3.90 -44.90
C LEU A 67 61.22 -4.61 -45.75
N GLU A 68 62.42 -4.06 -45.83
CA GLU A 68 63.57 -4.69 -46.50
C GLU A 68 64.06 -5.96 -45.79
N LYS A 69 63.88 -6.05 -44.47
CA LYS A 69 64.34 -7.19 -43.65
C LYS A 69 63.30 -8.30 -43.51
N ASP A 70 62.02 -7.98 -43.63
CA ASP A 70 60.92 -8.92 -43.46
C ASP A 70 60.11 -9.08 -44.75
N GLU A 71 60.56 -10.01 -45.61
CA GLU A 71 59.91 -10.33 -46.90
C GLU A 71 58.45 -10.79 -46.74
N LYS A 72 58.06 -11.33 -45.57
CA LYS A 72 56.67 -11.74 -45.32
C LYS A 72 55.74 -10.57 -45.04
N LEU A 73 56.29 -9.47 -44.53
CA LEU A 73 55.55 -8.25 -44.22
C LEU A 73 55.34 -7.38 -45.46
N SER A 74 56.26 -7.43 -46.43
CA SER A 74 56.18 -6.68 -47.69
C SER A 74 55.26 -7.31 -48.74
N GLU A 75 54.96 -8.60 -48.62
CA GLU A 75 54.04 -9.31 -49.51
C GLU A 75 52.59 -8.78 -49.38
N ASN A 76 51.94 -8.39 -50.49
CA ASN A 76 50.57 -7.83 -50.51
C ASN A 76 50.36 -6.61 -49.59
N LEU A 77 51.40 -5.81 -49.36
CA LEU A 77 51.35 -4.60 -48.54
C LEU A 77 50.55 -3.48 -49.24
N LYS A 78 49.49 -2.98 -48.58
CA LYS A 78 48.76 -1.80 -49.03
C LYS A 78 49.52 -0.54 -48.61
N ILE A 79 49.90 0.31 -49.57
CA ILE A 79 50.62 1.56 -49.29
C ILE A 79 49.65 2.73 -49.41
N ILE A 80 49.61 3.62 -48.41
CA ILE A 80 48.84 4.86 -48.41
C ILE A 80 49.82 6.02 -48.21
N ASP A 81 49.84 6.94 -49.16
CA ASP A 81 50.55 8.21 -49.01
C ASP A 81 49.58 9.27 -48.46
N SER A 82 49.93 9.86 -47.32
CA SER A 82 49.06 10.83 -46.64
C SER A 82 49.34 12.29 -46.99
N ASP A 83 50.44 12.58 -47.71
CA ASP A 83 50.84 13.94 -48.14
C ASP A 83 50.73 15.01 -47.04
N GLY A 84 51.28 14.73 -45.85
CA GLY A 84 51.23 15.63 -44.69
C GLY A 84 49.96 15.51 -43.85
N GLY A 85 49.20 14.42 -43.98
CA GLY A 85 48.04 14.12 -43.16
C GLY A 85 48.36 13.84 -41.69
N ILE A 86 47.30 13.75 -40.88
CA ILE A 86 47.37 13.44 -39.44
C ILE A 86 46.73 12.08 -39.21
N ALA A 87 47.44 11.17 -38.54
CA ALA A 87 46.88 9.91 -38.08
C ALA A 87 46.39 10.06 -36.63
N ILE A 88 45.12 9.74 -36.39
CA ILE A 88 44.46 9.82 -35.09
C ILE A 88 43.81 8.46 -34.79
N PRO A 89 43.79 7.99 -33.53
CA PRO A 89 43.01 6.82 -33.15
C PRO A 89 41.53 7.01 -33.51
N GLY A 90 40.87 5.93 -33.92
CA GLY A 90 39.43 5.97 -34.18
C GLY A 90 38.65 6.25 -32.90
N PHE A 91 37.58 7.03 -33.01
CA PHE A 91 36.77 7.40 -31.85
C PHE A 91 35.83 6.27 -31.43
N VAL A 92 35.60 6.19 -30.13
CA VAL A 92 34.64 5.27 -29.50
C VAL A 92 33.47 6.08 -28.97
N ASP A 93 32.30 5.96 -29.59
CA ASP A 93 31.08 6.61 -29.12
C ASP A 93 30.38 5.75 -28.08
N GLY A 94 30.44 6.18 -26.82
CA GLY A 94 29.70 5.60 -25.70
C GLY A 94 28.27 6.13 -25.62
N HIS A 95 27.36 5.36 -25.02
CA HIS A 95 25.99 5.82 -24.69
C HIS A 95 25.14 6.27 -25.90
N SER A 96 25.26 5.58 -27.02
CA SER A 96 24.46 5.89 -28.21
C SER A 96 23.22 4.99 -28.33
N HIS A 97 22.11 5.53 -28.84
CA HIS A 97 20.91 4.78 -29.21
C HIS A 97 20.67 4.92 -30.73
N PRO A 98 21.43 4.21 -31.58
CA PRO A 98 21.51 4.52 -33.01
C PRO A 98 20.39 3.86 -33.85
N VAL A 99 19.62 2.92 -33.28
CA VAL A 99 18.50 2.26 -33.97
C VAL A 99 17.20 2.87 -33.50
N PHE A 100 16.59 3.72 -34.31
CA PHE A 100 15.29 4.32 -34.06
C PHE A 100 14.65 4.77 -35.38
N ALA A 101 13.33 4.98 -35.37
CA ALA A 101 12.62 5.56 -36.49
C ALA A 101 11.94 6.89 -36.11
N GLY A 102 11.82 7.77 -37.11
CA GLY A 102 11.20 9.09 -37.01
C GLY A 102 12.15 10.20 -36.56
N ASP A 103 11.95 11.41 -37.08
CA ASP A 103 12.68 12.60 -36.67
C ASP A 103 11.88 13.45 -35.67
N ARG A 104 12.60 14.15 -34.79
CA ARG A 104 12.02 15.08 -33.81
C ARG A 104 12.26 16.55 -34.21
N VAL A 105 12.44 16.83 -35.51
CA VAL A 105 12.74 18.18 -35.99
C VAL A 105 11.58 19.13 -35.70
N HIS A 106 10.34 18.64 -35.78
CA HIS A 106 9.14 19.39 -35.44
C HIS A 106 9.14 19.86 -33.96
N GLU A 107 9.70 19.08 -33.03
CA GLU A 107 9.84 19.50 -31.63
C GLU A 107 10.88 20.60 -31.45
N PHE A 108 11.95 20.56 -32.24
CA PHE A 108 12.96 21.60 -32.23
C PHE A 108 12.36 22.95 -32.67
N ALA A 109 11.52 22.93 -33.70
CA ALA A 109 10.76 24.11 -34.13
C ALA A 109 9.79 24.61 -33.04
N MET A 110 9.08 23.72 -32.35
CA MET A 110 8.19 24.10 -31.24
C MET A 110 8.95 24.72 -30.06
N LYS A 111 10.11 24.17 -29.70
CA LYS A 111 10.96 24.71 -28.63
C LYS A 111 11.53 26.08 -28.98
N LEU A 112 11.95 26.28 -30.23
CA LEU A 112 12.38 27.60 -30.73
C LEU A 112 11.23 28.63 -30.67
N ALA A 113 9.98 28.19 -30.85
CA ALA A 113 8.80 29.02 -30.71
C ALA A 113 8.36 29.26 -29.25
N GLY A 114 9.11 28.76 -28.26
CA GLY A 114 8.87 28.99 -26.83
C GLY A 114 8.01 27.94 -26.13
N ALA A 115 7.64 26.83 -26.79
CA ALA A 115 6.86 25.77 -26.16
C ALA A 115 7.64 25.09 -25.02
N THR A 116 6.98 24.91 -23.89
CA THR A 116 7.51 24.17 -22.74
C THR A 116 7.61 22.67 -23.05
N TYR A 117 8.45 21.95 -22.29
CA TYR A 117 8.60 20.50 -22.44
C TYR A 117 7.26 19.76 -22.33
N MET A 118 6.38 20.21 -21.42
CA MET A 118 5.07 19.60 -21.20
C MET A 118 4.12 19.82 -22.38
N GLU A 119 4.13 21.00 -22.99
CA GLU A 119 3.32 21.31 -24.19
C GLU A 119 3.77 20.47 -25.40
N VAL A 120 5.08 20.31 -25.59
CA VAL A 120 5.65 19.42 -26.63
C VAL A 120 5.23 17.96 -26.40
N GLN A 121 5.19 17.51 -25.14
CA GLN A 121 4.76 16.16 -24.80
C GLN A 121 3.24 15.96 -24.94
N GLN A 122 2.42 16.99 -24.67
CA GLN A 122 0.98 16.99 -24.90
C GLN A 122 0.62 16.96 -26.38
N ALA A 123 1.41 17.63 -27.22
CA ALA A 123 1.30 17.59 -28.68
C ALA A 123 1.73 16.25 -29.30
N GLY A 124 2.06 15.24 -28.49
CA GLY A 124 2.46 13.90 -28.94
C GLY A 124 3.95 13.74 -29.25
N GLY A 125 4.78 14.74 -28.92
CA GLY A 125 6.24 14.66 -29.00
C GLY A 125 6.87 13.90 -27.82
N GLY A 126 8.17 14.10 -27.65
CA GLY A 126 8.98 13.45 -26.61
C GLY A 126 9.48 12.07 -27.02
N ILE A 127 10.08 11.35 -26.06
CA ILE A 127 10.59 9.99 -26.28
C ILE A 127 9.54 9.01 -26.79
N MET A 128 8.27 9.25 -26.45
CA MET A 128 7.15 8.41 -26.89
C MET A 128 6.88 8.50 -28.39
N PHE A 129 7.18 9.65 -29.02
CA PHE A 129 7.07 9.79 -30.47
C PHE A 129 8.03 8.81 -31.18
N THR A 130 9.31 8.89 -30.83
CA THR A 130 10.35 7.98 -31.33
C THR A 130 10.05 6.53 -30.98
N THR A 131 9.56 6.26 -29.76
CA THR A 131 9.20 4.90 -29.34
C THR A 131 8.10 4.32 -30.23
N ASN A 132 7.02 5.08 -30.47
CA ASN A 132 5.91 4.62 -31.29
C ASN A 132 6.34 4.40 -32.75
N LYS A 133 7.11 5.33 -33.31
CA LYS A 133 7.65 5.19 -34.68
C LYS A 133 8.59 4.01 -34.83
N THR A 134 9.47 3.80 -33.85
CA THR A 134 10.41 2.65 -33.82
C THR A 134 9.66 1.31 -33.73
N ARG A 135 8.51 1.26 -33.05
CA ARG A 135 7.65 0.07 -33.00
C ARG A 135 6.96 -0.21 -34.33
N GLU A 136 6.42 0.83 -34.96
CA GLU A 136 5.72 0.75 -36.25
C GLU A 136 6.67 0.36 -37.39
N ALA A 137 7.93 0.77 -37.33
CA ALA A 137 8.94 0.47 -38.34
C ALA A 137 9.25 -1.03 -38.43
N SER A 138 9.45 -1.50 -39.65
CA SER A 138 9.95 -2.83 -39.95
C SER A 138 11.45 -2.95 -39.61
N GLU A 139 11.94 -4.18 -39.46
CA GLU A 139 13.37 -4.44 -39.21
C GLU A 139 14.26 -3.90 -40.34
N GLN A 140 13.79 -4.01 -41.59
CA GLN A 140 14.51 -3.51 -42.78
C GLN A 140 14.61 -1.98 -42.80
N GLU A 141 13.55 -1.28 -42.40
CA GLU A 141 13.57 0.19 -42.29
C GLU A 141 14.54 0.64 -41.19
N LEU A 142 14.47 0.04 -40.00
CA LEU A 142 15.38 0.34 -38.90
C LEU A 142 16.84 0.05 -39.26
N ARG A 143 17.09 -1.02 -40.02
CA ARG A 143 18.43 -1.33 -40.52
C ARG A 143 18.93 -0.26 -41.47
N LYS A 144 18.13 0.17 -42.44
CA LYS A 144 18.52 1.21 -43.39
C LYS A 144 18.83 2.53 -42.66
N ASP A 145 17.98 2.92 -41.72
CA ASP A 145 18.18 4.14 -40.93
C ASP A 145 19.48 4.06 -40.11
N PHE A 146 19.75 2.91 -39.49
CA PHE A 146 21.00 2.66 -38.78
C PHE A 146 22.23 2.73 -39.70
N GLU A 147 22.17 2.15 -40.90
CA GLU A 147 23.26 2.17 -41.87
C GLU A 147 23.61 3.60 -42.30
N ASP A 148 22.62 4.46 -42.50
CA ASP A 148 22.81 5.88 -42.81
C ASP A 148 23.46 6.66 -41.66
N ILE A 149 23.08 6.35 -40.41
CA ILE A 149 23.70 6.92 -39.21
C ILE A 149 25.15 6.43 -39.09
N ALA A 150 25.39 5.13 -39.22
CA ALA A 150 26.70 4.51 -39.10
C ALA A 150 27.70 5.08 -40.14
N ARG A 151 27.27 5.30 -41.39
CA ARG A 151 28.11 5.95 -42.42
C ARG A 151 28.47 7.40 -42.06
N LYS A 152 27.58 8.13 -41.38
CA LYS A 152 27.88 9.49 -40.89
C LYS A 152 28.86 9.45 -39.73
N MET A 153 28.68 8.53 -38.78
CA MET A 153 29.59 8.34 -37.64
C MET A 153 31.00 7.97 -38.12
N LEU A 154 31.13 7.05 -39.07
CA LEU A 154 32.40 6.70 -39.71
C LEU A 154 33.07 7.89 -40.39
N LYS A 155 32.32 8.70 -41.14
CA LYS A 155 32.85 9.93 -41.77
C LYS A 155 33.35 10.96 -40.76
N SER A 156 32.80 10.95 -39.54
CA SER A 156 33.21 11.81 -38.43
C SER A 156 34.35 11.25 -37.59
N GLY A 157 34.83 10.03 -37.90
CA GLY A 157 35.98 9.40 -37.23
C GLY A 157 35.63 8.33 -36.19
N THR A 158 34.34 8.04 -35.95
CA THR A 158 33.92 6.97 -35.04
C THR A 158 34.15 5.61 -35.70
N THR A 159 34.98 4.77 -35.08
CA THR A 159 35.25 3.40 -35.56
C THR A 159 34.59 2.34 -34.68
N THR A 160 34.21 2.69 -33.46
CA THR A 160 33.58 1.78 -32.51
C THR A 160 32.40 2.47 -31.81
N LEU A 161 31.29 1.75 -31.67
CA LEU A 161 30.02 2.26 -31.16
C LEU A 161 29.45 1.35 -30.08
N GLU A 162 29.22 1.89 -28.89
CA GLU A 162 28.35 1.26 -27.89
C GLU A 162 26.88 1.59 -28.24
N ALA A 163 26.17 0.62 -28.80
CA ALA A 163 24.81 0.79 -29.29
C ALA A 163 23.78 0.20 -28.32
N LYS A 164 22.94 1.06 -27.73
CA LYS A 164 21.91 0.70 -26.76
C LYS A 164 20.56 0.53 -27.43
N SER A 165 19.84 -0.52 -27.02
CA SER A 165 18.39 -0.62 -27.26
C SER A 165 17.63 0.35 -26.33
N GLY A 166 16.30 0.33 -26.25
CA GLY A 166 15.54 1.16 -25.29
C GLY A 166 14.46 2.07 -25.88
N TYR A 167 14.40 2.23 -27.21
CA TYR A 167 13.25 2.89 -27.86
C TYR A 167 12.13 1.89 -28.21
N GLY A 168 12.29 0.60 -27.92
CA GLY A 168 11.25 -0.40 -28.13
C GLY A 168 10.24 -0.43 -26.99
N LEU A 169 10.69 -0.37 -25.73
CA LEU A 169 9.89 -0.43 -24.50
C LEU A 169 8.86 -1.59 -24.47
N ASN A 170 9.05 -2.62 -25.28
CA ASN A 170 8.35 -3.89 -25.33
C ASN A 170 9.27 -4.96 -25.92
N VAL A 171 9.02 -6.24 -25.63
CA VAL A 171 9.95 -7.32 -26.00
C VAL A 171 10.16 -7.43 -27.50
N GLU A 172 9.09 -7.33 -28.29
CA GLU A 172 9.13 -7.50 -29.74
C GLU A 172 9.99 -6.43 -30.43
N ALA A 173 9.80 -5.15 -30.09
CA ALA A 173 10.57 -4.07 -30.69
C ALA A 173 12.01 -4.01 -30.16
N GLU A 174 12.24 -4.30 -28.88
CA GLU A 174 13.61 -4.38 -28.34
C GLU A 174 14.40 -5.51 -29.02
N MET A 175 13.78 -6.68 -29.22
CA MET A 175 14.42 -7.80 -29.94
C MET A 175 14.73 -7.42 -31.39
N LYS A 176 13.80 -6.76 -32.08
CA LYS A 176 13.99 -6.25 -33.44
C LYS A 176 15.20 -5.30 -33.53
N MET A 177 15.33 -4.37 -32.58
CA MET A 177 16.47 -3.45 -32.53
C MET A 177 17.79 -4.18 -32.30
N LEU A 178 17.81 -5.18 -31.40
CA LEU A 178 19.01 -5.98 -31.15
C LEU A 178 19.41 -6.84 -32.35
N GLN A 179 18.44 -7.37 -33.11
CA GLN A 179 18.70 -8.09 -34.36
C GLN A 179 19.34 -7.19 -35.43
N VAL A 180 18.87 -5.94 -35.55
CA VAL A 180 19.50 -4.94 -36.42
C VAL A 180 20.96 -4.69 -36.01
N LEU A 181 21.22 -4.53 -34.72
CA LEU A 181 22.58 -4.30 -34.19
C LEU A 181 23.50 -5.52 -34.32
N ALA A 182 22.96 -6.74 -34.23
CA ALA A 182 23.72 -7.98 -34.34
C ALA A 182 24.06 -8.36 -35.79
N THR A 183 23.45 -7.70 -36.78
CA THR A 183 23.68 -8.02 -38.18
C THR A 183 24.97 -7.37 -38.68
N GLU A 184 25.98 -8.18 -38.98
CA GLU A 184 27.21 -7.70 -39.60
C GLU A 184 26.95 -7.14 -41.01
N ASN A 185 27.48 -5.95 -41.29
CA ASN A 185 27.47 -5.35 -42.62
C ASN A 185 28.91 -5.10 -43.09
N PRO A 186 29.42 -5.88 -44.07
CA PRO A 186 30.78 -5.72 -44.59
C PRO A 186 31.07 -4.34 -45.21
N GLU A 187 30.05 -3.60 -45.63
CA GLU A 187 30.21 -2.27 -46.24
C GLU A 187 30.39 -1.13 -45.22
N ILE A 188 30.15 -1.42 -43.93
CA ILE A 188 30.21 -0.46 -42.83
C ILE A 188 31.17 -1.05 -41.80
N PRO A 189 32.48 -0.76 -41.89
CA PRO A 189 33.49 -1.29 -40.97
C PRO A 189 33.46 -0.57 -39.61
N LEU A 190 32.27 -0.49 -39.00
CA LEU A 190 32.02 0.06 -37.68
C LEU A 190 31.87 -1.11 -36.70
N GLU A 191 32.70 -1.12 -35.66
CA GLU A 191 32.57 -2.12 -34.60
C GLU A 191 31.43 -1.73 -33.66
N VAL A 192 30.46 -2.62 -33.46
CA VAL A 192 29.26 -2.36 -32.67
C VAL A 192 29.23 -3.27 -31.44
N SER A 193 29.21 -2.67 -30.25
CA SER A 193 28.94 -3.36 -28.99
C SER A 193 27.48 -3.10 -28.59
N ALA A 194 26.63 -4.13 -28.74
CA ALA A 194 25.20 -4.01 -28.46
C ALA A 194 24.88 -4.21 -26.97
N THR A 195 24.18 -3.24 -26.36
CA THR A 195 23.75 -3.29 -24.96
C THR A 195 22.21 -3.25 -24.87
N PHE A 196 21.61 -4.24 -24.22
CA PHE A 196 20.16 -4.23 -23.96
C PHE A 196 19.80 -3.21 -22.88
N CYS A 197 18.89 -2.29 -23.19
CA CYS A 197 18.41 -1.24 -22.27
C CYS A 197 16.87 -1.13 -22.30
N GLY A 198 16.15 -2.26 -22.13
CA GLY A 198 14.68 -2.28 -22.23
C GLY A 198 13.92 -1.44 -21.18
N ALA A 199 14.58 -0.98 -20.11
CA ALA A 199 14.01 -0.11 -19.07
C ALA A 199 14.35 1.38 -19.26
N HIS A 200 14.61 1.80 -20.50
CA HIS A 200 15.03 3.17 -20.82
C HIS A 200 13.97 4.24 -20.48
N ALA A 201 12.68 3.89 -20.52
CA ALA A 201 11.58 4.75 -20.05
C ALA A 201 10.38 3.91 -19.58
N VAL A 202 9.53 4.51 -18.74
CA VAL A 202 8.31 3.85 -18.26
C VAL A 202 7.24 3.86 -19.37
N PRO A 203 6.73 2.70 -19.82
CA PRO A 203 5.66 2.66 -20.81
C PRO A 203 4.40 3.36 -20.30
N LYS A 204 3.74 4.13 -21.17
CA LYS A 204 2.52 4.93 -20.87
C LYS A 204 1.24 4.10 -20.58
N VAL A 205 1.35 2.88 -20.06
CA VAL A 205 0.18 2.06 -19.67
C VAL A 205 -0.12 2.30 -18.19
N SER A 206 -0.69 3.46 -17.87
CA SER A 206 -1.26 3.69 -16.55
C SER A 206 -2.54 4.51 -16.63
N SER A 207 -3.64 3.80 -16.87
CA SER A 207 -4.93 4.01 -16.20
C SER A 207 -5.76 2.73 -16.39
N SER A 208 -6.01 2.00 -15.28
CA SER A 208 -6.96 0.88 -15.16
C SER A 208 -6.93 -0.25 -16.20
N GLY A 209 -5.74 -0.60 -16.72
CA GLY A 209 -5.51 -1.74 -17.62
C GLY A 209 -4.35 -2.63 -17.19
N ARG A 210 -4.04 -2.69 -15.89
CA ARG A 210 -2.87 -3.40 -15.33
C ARG A 210 -3.13 -4.90 -15.13
N TYR A 211 -3.77 -5.53 -16.10
CA TYR A 211 -3.81 -6.98 -16.12
C TYR A 211 -2.41 -7.53 -16.44
N SER A 212 -1.92 -8.43 -15.60
CA SER A 212 -0.66 -9.14 -15.78
C SER A 212 -0.87 -10.62 -15.51
N SER A 213 -0.11 -11.48 -16.19
CA SER A 213 -0.14 -12.92 -15.92
C SER A 213 0.19 -13.24 -14.46
N ARG A 214 0.97 -12.39 -13.77
CA ARG A 214 1.23 -12.52 -12.32
C ARG A 214 -0.05 -12.36 -11.51
N LEU A 215 -0.85 -11.33 -11.80
CA LEU A 215 -2.14 -11.11 -11.13
C LEU A 215 -3.08 -12.29 -11.36
N PHE A 216 -3.13 -12.80 -12.59
CA PHE A 216 -3.96 -13.94 -12.94
C PHE A 216 -3.60 -15.20 -12.13
N VAL A 217 -2.32 -15.57 -12.14
CA VAL A 217 -1.83 -16.75 -11.42
C VAL A 217 -2.06 -16.60 -9.92
N SER A 218 -1.71 -15.44 -9.34
CA SER A 218 -1.88 -15.20 -7.90
C SER A 218 -3.34 -15.25 -7.48
N TYR A 219 -4.24 -14.51 -8.13
CA TYR A 219 -5.64 -14.44 -7.73
C TYR A 219 -6.39 -15.75 -7.98
N THR A 220 -6.20 -16.39 -9.13
CA THR A 220 -6.86 -17.66 -9.48
C THR A 220 -6.45 -18.78 -8.51
N SER A 221 -5.14 -18.92 -8.26
CA SER A 221 -4.64 -19.94 -7.34
C SER A 221 -5.11 -19.68 -5.92
N PHE A 222 -5.07 -18.43 -5.47
CA PHE A 222 -5.57 -18.01 -4.17
C PHE A 222 -7.06 -18.31 -4.02
N TYR A 223 -7.90 -17.91 -4.97
CA TYR A 223 -9.34 -18.11 -4.89
C TYR A 223 -9.70 -19.60 -4.81
N CYS A 224 -9.17 -20.43 -5.69
CA CYS A 224 -9.46 -21.87 -5.68
C CYS A 224 -9.03 -22.54 -4.37
N LEU A 225 -7.81 -22.28 -3.89
CA LEU A 225 -7.31 -22.88 -2.66
C LEU A 225 -8.03 -22.32 -1.42
N ALA A 226 -8.20 -21.01 -1.32
CA ALA A 226 -8.82 -20.36 -0.17
C ALA A 226 -10.29 -20.77 -0.02
N THR A 227 -11.04 -20.89 -1.11
CA THR A 227 -12.43 -21.35 -1.07
C THR A 227 -12.54 -22.81 -0.62
N ILE A 228 -11.67 -23.71 -1.09
CA ILE A 228 -11.69 -25.11 -0.65
C ILE A 228 -11.31 -25.23 0.82
N LEU A 229 -10.28 -24.49 1.25
CA LEU A 229 -9.80 -24.48 2.63
C LEU A 229 -10.83 -23.88 3.58
N SER A 230 -11.51 -22.80 3.19
CA SER A 230 -12.56 -22.19 4.04
C SER A 230 -13.77 -23.11 4.23
N MET A 231 -14.13 -23.89 3.20
CA MET A 231 -15.21 -24.89 3.30
C MET A 231 -14.91 -26.04 4.28
N GLN A 232 -13.64 -26.29 4.62
CA GLN A 232 -13.29 -27.34 5.58
C GLN A 232 -13.65 -26.96 7.03
N VAL A 233 -13.88 -25.67 7.30
CA VAL A 233 -14.25 -25.21 8.63
C VAL A 233 -15.74 -25.49 8.85
N PRO A 234 -16.15 -26.33 9.83
CA PRO A 234 -17.54 -26.77 9.97
C PRO A 234 -18.55 -25.62 10.14
N PHE A 235 -18.16 -24.54 10.83
CA PHE A 235 -18.98 -23.35 11.00
C PHE A 235 -19.23 -22.59 9.68
N VAL A 236 -18.25 -22.59 8.77
CA VAL A 236 -18.33 -21.93 7.46
C VAL A 236 -19.06 -22.83 6.46
N GLY A 237 -18.71 -24.12 6.41
CA GLY A 237 -19.33 -25.11 5.54
C GLY A 237 -19.46 -24.63 4.10
N PHE A 238 -20.69 -24.57 3.57
CA PHE A 238 -20.97 -24.13 2.20
C PHE A 238 -21.33 -22.65 2.05
N GLN A 239 -21.13 -21.82 3.10
CA GLN A 239 -21.37 -20.38 3.02
C GLN A 239 -20.65 -19.69 1.85
N PRO A 240 -19.37 -20.01 1.52
CA PRO A 240 -18.66 -19.34 0.43
C PRO A 240 -19.29 -19.46 -0.96
N VAL A 241 -20.18 -20.44 -1.16
CA VAL A 241 -20.91 -20.64 -2.43
C VAL A 241 -22.38 -20.25 -2.32
N ARG A 242 -22.95 -20.28 -1.11
CA ARG A 242 -24.38 -20.01 -0.90
C ARG A 242 -24.69 -18.59 -0.47
N THR A 243 -23.75 -17.83 0.09
CA THR A 243 -24.06 -16.47 0.59
C THR A 243 -23.65 -15.37 -0.39
N SER A 244 -24.45 -14.31 -0.47
CA SER A 244 -24.16 -13.13 -1.30
C SER A 244 -22.86 -12.42 -0.96
N GLU A 245 -22.34 -12.58 0.26
CA GLU A 245 -21.10 -11.94 0.75
C GLU A 245 -19.86 -12.38 -0.06
N HIS A 246 -19.84 -13.62 -0.54
CA HIS A 246 -18.69 -14.19 -1.26
C HIS A 246 -18.84 -14.09 -2.79
N MET A 247 -20.01 -13.68 -3.28
CA MET A 247 -20.30 -13.56 -4.71
C MET A 247 -19.42 -12.54 -5.45
N PRO A 248 -19.03 -11.39 -4.86
CA PRO A 248 -18.07 -10.49 -5.51
C PRO A 248 -16.74 -11.17 -5.83
N ALA A 249 -16.22 -12.04 -4.95
CA ALA A 249 -14.99 -12.79 -5.22
C ALA A 249 -15.15 -13.78 -6.38
N PHE A 250 -16.29 -14.49 -6.43
CA PHE A 250 -16.61 -15.35 -7.58
C PHE A 250 -16.78 -14.56 -8.88
N GLY A 251 -17.43 -13.39 -8.82
CA GLY A 251 -17.59 -12.50 -9.97
C GLY A 251 -16.25 -11.99 -10.52
N VAL A 252 -15.34 -11.55 -9.64
CA VAL A 252 -13.99 -11.13 -10.04
C VAL A 252 -13.19 -12.30 -10.61
N PHE A 253 -13.30 -13.50 -10.03
CA PHE A 253 -12.70 -14.72 -10.59
C PHE A 253 -13.19 -14.98 -12.02
N GLY A 254 -14.51 -14.94 -12.27
CA GLY A 254 -15.09 -15.12 -13.60
C GLY A 254 -14.64 -14.05 -14.60
N ILE A 255 -14.67 -12.77 -14.21
CA ILE A 255 -14.19 -11.66 -15.05
C ILE A 255 -12.72 -11.86 -15.41
N LEU A 256 -11.89 -12.27 -14.46
CA LEU A 256 -10.46 -12.45 -14.65
C LEU A 256 -10.14 -13.62 -15.60
N GLN A 257 -10.95 -14.70 -15.63
CA GLN A 257 -10.85 -15.74 -16.67
C GLN A 257 -11.18 -15.20 -18.07
N ILE A 258 -12.23 -14.39 -18.19
CA ILE A 258 -12.61 -13.76 -19.47
C ILE A 258 -11.51 -12.82 -19.94
N VAL A 259 -10.99 -11.96 -19.07
CA VAL A 259 -9.89 -11.03 -19.39
C VAL A 259 -8.64 -11.79 -19.82
N ALA A 260 -8.31 -12.90 -19.17
CA ALA A 260 -7.18 -13.75 -19.55
C ALA A 260 -7.35 -14.39 -20.93
N LEU A 261 -8.53 -14.96 -21.21
CA LEU A 261 -8.87 -15.54 -22.51
C LEU A 261 -8.78 -14.49 -23.63
N MET A 262 -9.32 -13.30 -23.36
CA MET A 262 -9.26 -12.17 -24.29
C MET A 262 -7.83 -11.69 -24.51
N HIS A 263 -7.01 -11.62 -23.46
CA HIS A 263 -5.59 -11.28 -23.59
C HIS A 263 -4.82 -12.30 -24.42
N TYR A 264 -5.14 -13.59 -24.30
CA TYR A 264 -4.59 -14.66 -25.14
C TYR A 264 -5.06 -14.56 -26.60
N ALA A 265 -6.30 -14.14 -26.86
CA ALA A 265 -6.85 -13.97 -28.21
C ALA A 265 -6.35 -12.70 -28.92
N ARG A 266 -5.86 -11.71 -28.17
CA ARG A 266 -5.41 -10.40 -28.67
C ARG A 266 -4.42 -10.44 -29.86
N PRO A 267 -3.42 -11.35 -29.93
CA PRO A 267 -2.48 -11.39 -31.05
C PRO A 267 -3.11 -11.91 -32.36
N ARG A 268 -4.27 -12.56 -32.29
CA ARG A 268 -4.92 -13.24 -33.43
C ARG A 268 -6.04 -12.44 -34.06
N ILE A 269 -6.38 -11.27 -33.52
CA ILE A 269 -7.56 -10.48 -33.91
C ILE A 269 -7.16 -9.02 -34.16
N THR A 270 -7.75 -8.39 -35.18
CA THR A 270 -7.51 -6.97 -35.48
C THR A 270 -8.02 -6.06 -34.36
N ARG A 271 -7.35 -4.91 -34.14
CA ARG A 271 -7.64 -4.00 -33.01
C ARG A 271 -9.08 -3.49 -32.94
N GLN A 272 -9.74 -3.26 -34.08
CA GLN A 272 -11.14 -2.83 -34.13
C GLN A 272 -12.10 -3.96 -33.73
N GLN A 273 -11.93 -5.16 -34.28
CA GLN A 273 -12.71 -6.34 -33.89
C GLN A 273 -12.49 -6.69 -32.42
N PHE A 274 -11.27 -6.53 -31.91
CA PHE A 274 -10.94 -6.74 -30.50
C PHE A 274 -11.69 -5.78 -29.57
N MET A 275 -11.71 -4.47 -29.87
CA MET A 275 -12.40 -3.51 -28.99
C MET A 275 -13.92 -3.73 -28.97
N THR A 276 -14.53 -4.03 -30.12
CA THR A 276 -15.96 -4.33 -30.18
C THR A 276 -16.30 -5.63 -29.43
N LEU A 277 -15.47 -6.67 -29.59
CA LEU A 277 -15.67 -7.96 -28.92
C LEU A 277 -15.33 -7.89 -27.42
N PHE A 278 -14.38 -7.05 -27.02
CA PHE A 278 -14.00 -6.83 -25.63
C PHE A 278 -15.07 -6.05 -24.87
N VAL A 279 -15.46 -4.87 -25.36
CA VAL A 279 -16.46 -4.03 -24.69
C VAL A 279 -17.85 -4.66 -24.80
N GLY A 280 -18.21 -5.18 -25.97
CA GLY A 280 -19.47 -5.91 -26.18
C GLY A 280 -19.54 -7.21 -25.39
N GLY A 281 -18.46 -8.00 -25.38
CA GLY A 281 -18.41 -9.26 -24.62
C GLY A 281 -18.50 -9.03 -23.12
N LEU A 282 -17.74 -8.06 -22.59
CA LEU A 282 -17.77 -7.73 -21.16
C LEU A 282 -19.13 -7.19 -20.70
N THR A 283 -19.77 -6.35 -21.52
CA THR A 283 -21.09 -5.81 -21.19
C THR A 283 -22.19 -6.87 -21.26
N ILE A 284 -22.18 -7.75 -22.27
CA ILE A 284 -23.16 -8.83 -22.39
C ILE A 284 -22.97 -9.86 -21.27
N LEU A 285 -21.73 -10.31 -21.03
CA LEU A 285 -21.44 -11.27 -19.96
C LEU A 285 -21.70 -10.67 -18.57
N GLY A 286 -21.33 -9.41 -18.36
CA GLY A 286 -21.62 -8.69 -17.12
C GLY A 286 -23.14 -8.55 -16.89
N GLY A 287 -23.89 -8.15 -17.92
CA GLY A 287 -25.35 -8.07 -17.85
C GLY A 287 -26.00 -9.43 -17.57
N LEU A 288 -25.56 -10.49 -18.26
CA LEU A 288 -26.06 -11.84 -18.05
C LEU A 288 -25.70 -12.36 -16.65
N ALA A 289 -24.49 -12.10 -16.16
CA ALA A 289 -24.07 -12.47 -14.80
C ALA A 289 -24.93 -11.77 -13.72
N ILE A 290 -25.28 -10.49 -13.92
CA ILE A 290 -26.17 -9.77 -13.01
C ILE A 290 -27.58 -10.37 -13.03
N VAL A 291 -28.13 -10.66 -14.21
CA VAL A 291 -29.45 -11.29 -14.34
C VAL A 291 -29.48 -12.67 -13.68
N VAL A 292 -28.45 -13.49 -13.93
CA VAL A 292 -28.31 -14.82 -13.30
C VAL A 292 -28.16 -14.68 -11.79
N TYR A 293 -27.38 -13.72 -11.29
CA TYR A 293 -27.26 -13.46 -9.85
C TYR A 293 -28.61 -13.13 -9.22
N PHE A 294 -29.37 -12.19 -9.78
CA PHE A 294 -30.69 -11.85 -9.25
C PHE A 294 -31.68 -13.01 -9.36
N ALA A 295 -31.61 -13.81 -10.45
CA ALA A 295 -32.42 -15.01 -10.58
C ALA A 295 -32.07 -16.09 -9.55
N LEU A 296 -30.78 -16.26 -9.20
CA LEU A 296 -30.32 -17.19 -8.18
C LEU A 296 -30.69 -16.75 -6.75
N VAL A 297 -30.64 -15.44 -6.48
CA VAL A 297 -31.10 -14.86 -5.22
C VAL A 297 -32.62 -14.99 -5.10
N TRP A 298 -33.39 -14.65 -6.13
CA TRP A 298 -34.85 -14.83 -6.13
C TRP A 298 -35.21 -16.32 -6.01
N GLY A 299 -34.53 -17.19 -6.75
CA GLY A 299 -34.72 -18.64 -6.71
C GLY A 299 -34.34 -19.29 -5.36
N GLY A 300 -33.84 -18.53 -4.39
CA GLY A 300 -33.49 -19.01 -3.05
C GLY A 300 -32.24 -19.91 -2.99
N TYR A 301 -31.51 -20.03 -4.10
CA TYR A 301 -30.26 -20.80 -4.15
C TYR A 301 -29.09 -20.03 -3.50
N VAL A 302 -29.12 -18.69 -3.59
CA VAL A 302 -28.17 -17.79 -2.93
C VAL A 302 -28.89 -17.04 -1.81
N ALA A 303 -28.42 -17.21 -0.58
CA ALA A 303 -28.91 -16.51 0.58
C ALA A 303 -28.52 -15.02 0.53
N PRO A 304 -29.43 -14.10 0.87
CA PRO A 304 -29.13 -12.67 0.94
C PRO A 304 -28.10 -12.36 2.03
N PHE A 305 -27.65 -11.10 2.06
CA PHE A 305 -26.75 -10.61 3.12
C PHE A 305 -27.34 -10.88 4.51
N SER A 306 -26.51 -11.35 5.43
CA SER A 306 -26.88 -11.48 6.83
C SER A 306 -27.19 -10.10 7.43
N GLY A 307 -28.14 -10.04 8.38
CA GLY A 307 -28.55 -8.81 9.04
C GLY A 307 -27.39 -8.04 9.69
N ARG A 308 -26.36 -8.74 10.18
CA ARG A 308 -25.15 -8.12 10.77
C ARG A 308 -24.28 -7.40 9.74
N PHE A 309 -24.18 -7.93 8.52
CA PHE A 309 -23.44 -7.27 7.44
C PHE A 309 -24.29 -6.19 6.77
N TYR A 310 -25.59 -6.44 6.63
CA TYR A 310 -26.52 -5.45 6.05
C TYR A 310 -26.61 -4.18 6.90
N SER A 311 -26.52 -4.29 8.23
CA SER A 311 -26.50 -3.12 9.12
C SER A 311 -25.28 -2.20 8.96
N LEU A 312 -24.18 -2.69 8.35
CA LEU A 312 -23.03 -1.85 8.02
C LEU A 312 -23.28 -0.98 6.79
N TRP A 313 -24.22 -1.38 5.93
CA TRP A 313 -24.64 -0.63 4.76
C TRP A 313 -25.82 0.28 5.09
N ASP A 314 -26.86 -0.27 5.71
CA ASP A 314 -28.03 0.45 6.21
C ASP A 314 -27.98 0.53 7.74
N THR A 315 -27.43 1.65 8.23
CA THR A 315 -27.22 1.87 9.67
C THR A 315 -28.52 2.00 10.47
N GLY A 316 -29.66 2.22 9.82
CA GLY A 316 -30.97 2.26 10.47
C GLY A 316 -31.61 0.89 10.67
N TYR A 317 -31.24 -0.10 9.85
CA TYR A 317 -31.91 -1.40 9.78
C TYR A 317 -31.87 -2.16 11.12
N ALA A 318 -30.71 -2.22 11.77
CA ALA A 318 -30.55 -2.95 13.03
C ALA A 318 -31.45 -2.42 14.14
N LYS A 319 -31.54 -1.09 14.28
CA LYS A 319 -32.33 -0.45 15.35
C LYS A 319 -33.83 -0.72 15.20
N ILE A 320 -34.32 -0.83 13.96
CA ILE A 320 -35.75 -0.99 13.67
C ILE A 320 -36.17 -2.45 13.67
N HIS A 321 -35.39 -3.34 13.03
CA HIS A 321 -35.81 -4.70 12.75
C HIS A 321 -35.17 -5.76 13.65
N ILE A 322 -33.98 -5.50 14.21
CA ILE A 322 -33.24 -6.49 15.01
C ILE A 322 -32.61 -5.80 16.24
N PRO A 323 -33.41 -5.49 17.27
CA PRO A 323 -32.95 -4.71 18.43
C PRO A 323 -31.77 -5.35 19.17
N ILE A 324 -31.62 -6.68 19.10
CA ILE A 324 -30.48 -7.42 19.68
C ILE A 324 -29.14 -6.98 19.06
N ILE A 325 -29.10 -6.67 17.76
CA ILE A 325 -27.86 -6.19 17.14
C ILE A 325 -27.55 -4.77 17.63
N ALA A 326 -28.56 -3.92 17.79
CA ALA A 326 -28.39 -2.54 18.23
C ALA A 326 -28.10 -2.40 19.74
N SER A 327 -28.45 -3.39 20.56
CA SER A 327 -28.21 -3.37 22.01
C SER A 327 -26.74 -3.52 22.39
N VAL A 328 -25.92 -4.09 21.51
CA VAL A 328 -24.48 -4.26 21.73
C VAL A 328 -23.79 -2.90 21.60
N SER A 329 -23.12 -2.45 22.66
CA SER A 329 -22.43 -1.15 22.70
C SER A 329 -21.36 -1.00 21.62
N GLU A 330 -20.67 -2.11 21.28
CA GLU A 330 -19.63 -2.14 20.24
C GLU A 330 -20.15 -1.88 18.82
N HIS A 331 -21.46 -2.02 18.59
CA HIS A 331 -22.09 -1.79 17.29
C HIS A 331 -22.48 -0.33 17.04
N GLN A 332 -22.25 0.54 18.02
CA GLN A 332 -22.51 1.96 17.88
C GLN A 332 -21.47 2.64 16.97
N PRO A 333 -21.81 3.80 16.37
CA PRO A 333 -20.88 4.57 15.56
C PRO A 333 -19.77 5.19 16.39
N THR A 334 -18.61 5.36 15.76
CA THR A 334 -17.39 5.85 16.41
C THR A 334 -17.33 7.37 16.36
N THR A 335 -17.07 8.01 17.51
CA THR A 335 -16.84 9.46 17.55
C THR A 335 -15.39 9.81 17.21
N TRP A 336 -15.13 11.04 16.77
CA TRP A 336 -13.77 11.51 16.47
C TRP A 336 -12.83 11.44 17.69
N VAL A 337 -13.39 11.52 18.91
CA VAL A 337 -12.64 11.40 20.16
C VAL A 337 -12.00 10.02 20.26
N SER A 338 -12.75 8.95 19.95
CA SER A 338 -12.23 7.58 19.94
C SER A 338 -11.11 7.41 18.90
N PHE A 339 -11.27 7.98 17.70
CA PHE A 339 -10.19 7.97 16.68
C PHE A 339 -8.89 8.58 17.20
N PHE A 340 -8.96 9.71 17.90
CA PHE A 340 -7.76 10.34 18.46
C PHE A 340 -7.23 9.62 19.71
N PHE A 341 -8.13 9.11 20.54
CA PHE A 341 -7.78 8.38 21.76
C PHE A 341 -6.97 7.12 21.46
N ASP A 342 -7.34 6.37 20.43
CA ASP A 342 -6.68 5.10 20.10
C ASP A 342 -5.44 5.29 19.21
N LEU A 343 -5.45 6.28 18.30
CA LEU A 343 -4.43 6.42 17.25
C LEU A 343 -3.47 7.60 17.47
N HIS A 344 -3.81 8.56 18.33
CA HIS A 344 -3.01 9.75 18.63
C HIS A 344 -2.46 10.44 17.35
N ILE A 345 -1.15 10.68 17.27
CA ILE A 345 -0.50 11.35 16.14
C ILE A 345 -0.65 10.59 14.80
N THR A 346 -0.82 9.27 14.84
CA THR A 346 -0.92 8.47 13.61
C THR A 346 -2.20 8.77 12.84
N ALA A 347 -3.29 9.17 13.51
CA ALA A 347 -4.52 9.62 12.86
C ALA A 347 -4.29 10.89 12.01
N ALA A 348 -3.41 11.80 12.46
CA ALA A 348 -3.11 13.03 11.74
C ALA A 348 -2.14 12.80 10.56
N VAL A 349 -1.22 11.84 10.69
CA VAL A 349 -0.20 11.54 9.66
C VAL A 349 -0.70 10.55 8.61
N PHE A 350 -1.72 9.73 8.94
CA PHE A 350 -2.32 8.76 8.01
C PHE A 350 -2.69 9.34 6.63
N PRO A 351 -3.36 10.52 6.52
CA PRO A 351 -3.73 11.08 5.22
C PRO A 351 -2.52 11.49 4.39
N VAL A 352 -1.41 11.90 5.03
CA VAL A 352 -0.15 12.25 4.37
C VAL A 352 0.46 10.99 3.74
N GLY A 353 0.48 9.88 4.46
CA GLY A 353 0.90 8.57 3.94
C GLY A 353 0.05 8.13 2.75
N LEU A 354 -1.27 8.27 2.86
CA LEU A 354 -2.20 7.96 1.78
C LEU A 354 -1.93 8.79 0.52
N TRP A 355 -1.68 10.09 0.69
CA TRP A 355 -1.34 10.99 -0.42
C TRP A 355 -0.04 10.58 -1.13
N TYR A 356 1.00 10.17 -0.39
CA TYR A 356 2.23 9.65 -0.99
C TYR A 356 2.01 8.35 -1.78
N CYS A 357 1.14 7.46 -1.29
CA CYS A 357 0.77 6.24 -2.02
C CYS A 357 0.00 6.56 -3.31
N ILE A 358 -0.87 7.57 -3.31
CA ILE A 358 -1.60 8.02 -4.50
C ILE A 358 -0.65 8.69 -5.50
N LYS A 359 0.34 9.47 -5.05
CA LYS A 359 1.29 10.15 -5.94
C LYS A 359 2.19 9.18 -6.70
N LYS A 360 2.59 8.07 -6.09
CA LYS A 360 3.43 7.03 -6.69
C LYS A 360 2.65 5.72 -6.79
N VAL A 361 1.73 5.61 -7.74
CA VAL A 361 0.84 4.43 -7.85
C VAL A 361 1.59 3.19 -8.36
N ASN A 362 1.80 2.22 -7.48
CA ASN A 362 2.22 0.86 -7.80
C ASN A 362 1.07 -0.14 -7.56
N ASP A 363 1.19 -1.37 -8.07
CA ASP A 363 0.16 -2.42 -7.91
C ASP A 363 -0.09 -2.75 -6.43
N GLU A 364 0.96 -2.82 -5.59
CA GLU A 364 0.78 -3.03 -4.13
C GLU A 364 0.15 -1.81 -3.44
N ARG A 365 0.45 -0.60 -3.93
CA ARG A 365 -0.05 0.65 -3.32
C ARG A 365 -1.54 0.85 -3.61
N VAL A 366 -2.04 0.37 -4.74
CA VAL A 366 -3.49 0.34 -5.02
C VAL A 366 -4.22 -0.50 -3.98
N PHE A 367 -3.67 -1.66 -3.59
CA PHE A 367 -4.24 -2.49 -2.52
C PHE A 367 -4.32 -1.74 -1.18
N ILE A 368 -3.23 -1.10 -0.76
CA ILE A 368 -3.20 -0.33 0.51
C ILE A 368 -4.18 0.84 0.48
N ILE A 369 -4.31 1.55 -0.65
CA ILE A 369 -5.27 2.67 -0.80
C ILE A 369 -6.70 2.15 -0.65
N LEU A 370 -7.07 1.08 -1.35
CA LEU A 370 -8.41 0.49 -1.27
C LEU A 370 -8.70 -0.04 0.14
N TYR A 371 -7.72 -0.68 0.77
CA TYR A 371 -7.83 -1.16 2.14
C TYR A 371 -8.07 -0.01 3.12
N ALA A 372 -7.28 1.06 3.05
CA ALA A 372 -7.41 2.21 3.94
C ALA A 372 -8.76 2.93 3.78
N VAL A 373 -9.19 3.20 2.54
CA VAL A 373 -10.48 3.88 2.28
C VAL A 373 -11.65 3.04 2.81
N SER A 374 -11.62 1.72 2.57
CA SER A 374 -12.67 0.81 3.05
C SER A 374 -12.67 0.71 4.58
N ALA A 375 -11.50 0.54 5.19
CA ALA A 375 -11.37 0.41 6.64
C ALA A 375 -11.79 1.69 7.39
N VAL A 376 -11.48 2.87 6.85
CA VAL A 376 -11.91 4.16 7.43
C VAL A 376 -13.44 4.26 7.43
N TYR A 377 -14.10 3.87 6.34
CA TYR A 377 -15.56 3.85 6.27
C TYR A 377 -16.16 2.93 7.34
N PHE A 378 -15.71 1.67 7.40
CA PHE A 378 -16.25 0.69 8.32
C PHE A 378 -15.98 1.02 9.79
N ALA A 379 -14.79 1.56 10.11
CA ALA A 379 -14.47 2.03 11.46
C ALA A 379 -15.29 3.28 11.85
N GLY A 380 -15.72 4.09 10.89
CA GLY A 380 -16.64 5.21 11.15
C GLY A 380 -18.05 4.74 11.49
N VAL A 381 -18.51 3.65 10.88
CA VAL A 381 -19.85 3.08 11.10
C VAL A 381 -19.94 2.28 12.40
N MET A 382 -18.88 1.57 12.79
CA MET A 382 -18.89 0.66 13.94
C MET A 382 -17.58 0.72 14.75
N VAL A 383 -17.69 0.93 16.07
CA VAL A 383 -16.54 1.00 16.99
C VAL A 383 -15.68 -0.26 16.94
N ARG A 384 -16.28 -1.44 16.89
CA ARG A 384 -15.53 -2.71 16.83
C ARG A 384 -14.59 -2.82 15.63
N LEU A 385 -14.96 -2.21 14.49
CA LEU A 385 -14.18 -2.30 13.25
C LEU A 385 -12.96 -1.38 13.25
N MET A 386 -12.81 -0.53 14.27
CA MET A 386 -11.61 0.27 14.50
C MET A 386 -10.34 -0.59 14.61
N LEU A 387 -10.45 -1.81 15.16
CA LEU A 387 -9.35 -2.77 15.22
C LEU A 387 -8.78 -3.11 13.83
N THR A 388 -9.65 -3.18 12.81
CA THR A 388 -9.23 -3.49 11.44
C THR A 388 -8.63 -2.28 10.72
N LEU A 389 -8.97 -1.06 11.16
CA LEU A 389 -8.37 0.17 10.65
C LEU A 389 -6.92 0.36 11.12
N THR A 390 -6.62 0.00 12.38
CA THR A 390 -5.33 0.27 13.03
C THR A 390 -4.12 -0.17 12.20
N PRO A 391 -4.05 -1.40 11.63
CA PRO A 391 -2.93 -1.80 10.78
C PRO A 391 -2.73 -0.91 9.55
N ALA A 392 -3.82 -0.49 8.90
CA ALA A 392 -3.75 0.39 7.73
C ALA A 392 -3.16 1.76 8.11
N VAL A 393 -3.61 2.32 9.23
CA VAL A 393 -3.15 3.60 9.77
C VAL A 393 -1.67 3.51 10.15
N CYS A 394 -1.24 2.46 10.85
CA CYS A 394 0.16 2.29 11.22
C CYS A 394 1.09 2.22 9.99
N VAL A 395 0.70 1.45 8.96
CA VAL A 395 1.49 1.34 7.71
C VAL A 395 1.57 2.69 6.99
N LEU A 396 0.44 3.38 6.82
CA LEU A 396 0.40 4.66 6.12
C LEU A 396 1.11 5.77 6.91
N ALA A 397 0.89 5.86 8.22
CA ALA A 397 1.60 6.80 9.08
C ALA A 397 3.11 6.52 9.07
N GLY A 398 3.52 5.24 9.10
CA GLY A 398 4.91 4.83 8.96
C GLY A 398 5.53 5.29 7.64
N ILE A 399 4.81 5.12 6.51
CA ILE A 399 5.22 5.65 5.21
C ILE A 399 5.36 7.19 5.25
N GLY A 400 4.40 7.89 5.87
CA GLY A 400 4.42 9.34 6.01
C GLY A 400 5.63 9.84 6.81
N PHE A 401 5.90 9.24 7.97
CA PHE A 401 7.08 9.55 8.78
C PHE A 401 8.37 9.21 8.05
N SER A 402 8.46 8.03 7.42
CA SER A 402 9.64 7.58 6.69
C SER A 402 10.02 8.53 5.54
N TYR A 403 9.06 8.94 4.70
CA TYR A 403 9.34 9.91 3.63
C TYR A 403 9.78 11.27 4.17
N THR A 404 9.24 11.68 5.32
CA THR A 404 9.63 12.92 5.96
C THR A 404 11.07 12.80 6.48
N PHE A 405 11.40 11.73 7.20
CA PHE A 405 12.79 11.49 7.64
C PHE A 405 13.76 11.38 6.46
N GLU A 406 13.43 10.67 5.37
CA GLU A 406 14.30 10.56 4.19
C GLU A 406 14.61 11.93 3.56
N LYS A 407 13.69 12.89 3.65
CA LYS A 407 13.87 14.24 3.08
C LYS A 407 14.71 15.14 3.97
N TYR A 408 14.55 15.04 5.29
CA TYR A 408 15.16 15.97 6.25
C TYR A 408 16.40 15.42 6.95
N LEU A 409 16.58 14.11 7.01
CA LEU A 409 17.71 13.41 7.65
C LEU A 409 18.77 12.94 6.62
N LYS A 410 19.02 13.72 5.57
CA LYS A 410 20.16 13.46 4.68
C LYS A 410 21.39 14.13 5.25
N ASP A 411 22.36 13.33 5.65
CA ASP A 411 23.69 13.80 6.00
C ASP A 411 24.39 14.36 4.76
N ASP A 412 24.87 15.60 4.84
CA ASP A 412 25.72 16.22 3.82
C ASP A 412 27.13 15.55 3.76
N GLU A 413 27.41 14.55 4.61
CA GLU A 413 28.72 13.87 4.74
C GLU A 413 29.17 13.08 3.49
N THR A 414 28.31 12.88 2.49
CA THR A 414 28.73 12.22 1.23
C THR A 414 29.55 13.11 0.29
N LYS A 415 29.83 14.38 0.66
CA LYS A 415 30.73 15.26 -0.10
C LYS A 415 32.16 15.39 0.44
N GLU A 416 32.50 14.89 1.62
CA GLU A 416 33.82 15.14 2.24
C GLU A 416 34.80 13.95 2.28
N ARG A 417 34.43 12.76 1.77
CA ARG A 417 35.33 11.58 1.78
C ARG A 417 36.18 11.34 0.53
N SER A 418 36.23 12.28 -0.43
CA SER A 418 37.05 12.13 -1.64
C SER A 418 38.04 13.27 -1.91
N GLY A 419 38.57 13.93 -0.86
CA GLY A 419 39.55 14.99 -1.09
C GLY A 419 40.27 15.48 0.16
N SER A 420 41.25 14.73 0.66
CA SER A 420 42.28 15.30 1.53
C SER A 420 43.54 14.45 1.57
N THR A 421 44.26 14.37 0.45
CA THR A 421 45.72 14.19 0.51
C THR A 421 46.39 14.89 -0.67
N SER A 422 46.64 16.19 -0.54
CA SER A 422 47.71 16.88 -1.28
C SER A 422 48.01 18.25 -0.67
N SER A 423 49.09 18.25 0.12
CA SER A 423 50.18 19.24 0.13
C SER A 423 49.91 20.70 -0.28
N ASN A 424 50.25 21.58 0.66
CA ASN A 424 50.67 22.97 0.49
C ASN A 424 51.55 23.20 -0.74
N VAL A 425 51.09 24.01 -1.70
CA VAL A 425 51.94 24.89 -2.51
C VAL A 425 51.20 26.21 -2.73
N LYS A 426 51.82 27.30 -2.28
CA LYS A 426 51.47 28.67 -2.64
C LYS A 426 51.96 28.91 -4.06
N ASP A 427 51.13 29.48 -4.93
CA ASP A 427 51.61 30.38 -5.97
C ASP A 427 50.56 31.43 -6.34
N GLU A 428 51.02 32.67 -6.32
CA GLU A 428 50.32 33.88 -6.72
C GLU A 428 50.27 33.98 -8.25
N LYS A 429 49.15 34.46 -8.81
CA LYS A 429 49.03 35.70 -9.64
C LYS A 429 47.94 35.68 -10.72
N LEU A 430 47.36 36.88 -10.88
CA LEU A 430 46.92 37.55 -12.11
C LEU A 430 45.58 37.10 -12.77
N TYR A 431 44.50 37.85 -12.50
CA TYR A 431 44.05 38.99 -13.34
C TYR A 431 42.75 39.61 -12.79
N ASP A 432 42.81 40.90 -12.48
CA ASP A 432 41.64 41.77 -12.29
C ASP A 432 40.98 42.10 -13.62
N LYS A 433 39.65 42.03 -13.67
CA LYS A 433 38.81 42.90 -14.52
C LYS A 433 37.49 43.21 -13.79
N PRO A 434 37.16 44.49 -13.53
CA PRO A 434 35.86 44.89 -13.02
C PRO A 434 34.95 45.30 -14.17
N VAL A 435 33.84 44.59 -14.41
CA VAL A 435 32.80 45.10 -15.32
C VAL A 435 31.39 44.83 -14.78
N LYS A 436 30.83 45.92 -14.23
CA LYS A 436 29.43 46.39 -14.26
C LYS A 436 28.28 45.41 -13.98
N ASN A 437 27.64 45.70 -12.84
CA ASN A 437 26.21 45.53 -12.58
C ASN A 437 25.35 45.82 -13.82
N VAL A 438 24.73 44.77 -14.36
CA VAL A 438 23.47 44.86 -15.11
C VAL A 438 22.47 44.00 -14.37
N LYS A 439 21.54 44.68 -13.65
CA LYS A 439 20.35 44.05 -13.12
C LYS A 439 19.49 43.59 -14.29
N SER A 440 19.47 42.29 -14.54
CA SER A 440 18.45 41.63 -15.36
C SER A 440 17.69 40.67 -14.46
N LYS A 441 16.48 41.08 -14.08
CA LYS A 441 15.46 40.18 -13.53
C LYS A 441 15.02 39.28 -14.68
N THR A 442 15.40 38.01 -14.65
CA THR A 442 14.67 36.96 -15.36
C THR A 442 14.66 35.71 -14.51
N SER A 443 13.43 35.29 -14.22
CA SER A 443 13.00 34.15 -13.44
C SER A 443 13.56 32.83 -13.97
N SER A 444 14.45 32.22 -13.21
CA SER A 444 14.73 30.80 -13.24
C SER A 444 14.03 30.15 -12.04
N GLU A 445 12.79 29.70 -12.25
CA GLU A 445 12.15 28.69 -11.39
C GLU A 445 12.85 27.35 -11.63
N GLY A 446 13.96 27.15 -10.93
CA GLY A 446 14.45 25.83 -10.56
C GLY A 446 14.22 25.68 -9.06
N GLU A 447 13.33 24.77 -8.67
CA GLU A 447 13.12 24.37 -7.27
C GLU A 447 14.41 23.75 -6.69
N GLU A 448 15.35 24.59 -6.24
CA GLU A 448 16.32 24.25 -5.21
C GLU A 448 16.00 25.06 -3.96
N ASN A 449 14.92 24.69 -3.27
CA ASN A 449 14.74 25.06 -1.88
C ASN A 449 15.70 24.22 -1.03
N GLY A 450 16.98 24.62 -1.00
CA GLY A 450 17.93 24.18 0.00
C GLY A 450 17.46 24.64 1.38
N ILE A 451 16.60 23.85 2.02
CA ILE A 451 16.17 24.06 3.40
C ILE A 451 17.45 24.16 4.25
N SER A 452 17.61 25.26 4.99
CA SER A 452 18.81 25.51 5.80
C SER A 452 19.04 24.36 6.78
N SER A 453 20.31 23.97 6.98
CA SER A 453 20.69 22.82 7.81
C SER A 453 20.03 22.87 9.20
N ASN A 454 19.99 24.06 9.81
CA ASN A 454 19.31 24.29 11.10
C ASN A 454 17.81 23.93 11.08
N VAL A 455 17.09 24.26 9.99
CA VAL A 455 15.66 23.95 9.86
C VAL A 455 15.44 22.45 9.70
N ARG A 456 16.33 21.74 9.00
CA ARG A 456 16.25 20.27 8.88
C ARG A 456 16.41 19.59 10.24
N THR A 457 17.40 20.02 11.02
CA THR A 457 17.63 19.49 12.38
C THR A 457 16.46 19.78 13.32
N ILE A 458 15.89 20.99 13.28
CA ILE A 458 14.72 21.35 14.08
C ILE A 458 13.52 20.46 13.72
N ILE A 459 13.26 20.25 12.42
CA ILE A 459 12.16 19.38 11.96
C ILE A 459 12.37 17.94 12.42
N ALA A 460 13.60 17.42 12.32
CA ALA A 460 13.93 16.08 12.79
C ALA A 460 13.67 15.92 14.30
N ILE A 461 14.09 16.90 15.12
CA ILE A 461 13.84 16.89 16.56
C ILE A 461 12.34 16.90 16.86
N ILE A 462 11.56 17.75 16.18
CA ILE A 462 10.10 17.81 16.36
C ILE A 462 9.45 16.46 16.05
N LEU A 463 9.86 15.79 14.96
CA LEU A 463 9.33 14.47 14.61
C LEU A 463 9.65 13.42 15.69
N VAL A 464 10.87 13.44 16.24
CA VAL A 464 11.25 12.55 17.34
C VAL A 464 10.42 12.83 18.59
N VAL A 465 10.18 14.10 18.94
CA VAL A 465 9.31 14.47 20.07
C VAL A 465 7.89 13.93 19.87
N PHE A 466 7.32 14.03 18.66
CA PHE A 466 6.00 13.45 18.38
C PHE A 466 5.97 11.93 18.56
N LEU A 467 7.03 11.22 18.16
CA LEU A 467 7.14 9.77 18.38
C LEU A 467 7.25 9.42 19.87
N LEU A 468 7.99 10.22 20.65
CA LEU A 468 8.08 10.03 22.11
C LEU A 468 6.73 10.29 22.78
N MET A 469 6.01 11.35 22.38
CA MET A 469 4.66 11.63 22.86
C MET A 469 3.69 10.49 22.55
N PHE A 470 3.79 9.89 21.36
CA PHE A 470 2.99 8.72 20.99
C PHE A 470 3.21 7.55 21.95
N VAL A 471 4.46 7.24 22.32
CA VAL A 471 4.77 6.16 23.27
C VAL A 471 4.19 6.44 24.65
N VAL A 472 4.32 7.68 25.14
CA VAL A 472 3.75 8.09 26.44
C VAL A 472 2.23 7.97 26.42
N HIS A 473 1.57 8.49 25.38
CA HIS A 473 0.12 8.41 25.22
C HIS A 473 -0.36 6.95 25.16
N ALA A 474 0.26 6.11 24.32
CA ALA A 474 -0.12 4.71 24.19
C ALA A 474 0.04 3.95 25.52
N THR A 475 1.12 4.22 26.27
CA THR A 475 1.35 3.62 27.59
C THR A 475 0.29 4.08 28.60
N TYR A 476 -0.01 5.37 28.63
CA TYR A 476 -1.01 5.95 29.52
C TYR A 476 -2.41 5.41 29.25
N VAL A 477 -2.84 5.39 27.99
CA VAL A 477 -4.16 4.89 27.57
C VAL A 477 -4.30 3.41 27.87
N THR A 478 -3.27 2.62 27.57
CA THR A 478 -3.27 1.17 27.87
C THR A 478 -3.42 0.93 29.37
N SER A 479 -2.65 1.66 30.19
CA SER A 479 -2.62 1.46 31.66
C SER A 479 -3.87 1.96 32.39
N ASN A 480 -4.56 2.98 31.87
CA ASN A 480 -5.66 3.62 32.59
C ASN A 480 -7.04 3.30 32.02
N ALA A 481 -7.14 3.01 30.72
CA ALA A 481 -8.42 2.79 30.05
C ALA A 481 -8.68 1.32 29.74
N TYR A 482 -7.73 0.64 29.09
CA TYR A 482 -7.94 -0.72 28.60
C TYR A 482 -7.59 -1.81 29.60
N SER A 483 -6.67 -1.57 30.53
CA SER A 483 -6.32 -2.54 31.58
C SER A 483 -7.24 -2.43 32.80
N HIS A 484 -8.53 -2.76 32.62
CA HIS A 484 -9.51 -2.83 33.71
C HIS A 484 -10.28 -4.16 33.67
N PRO A 485 -10.23 -4.99 34.72
CA PRO A 485 -10.97 -6.25 34.76
C PRO A 485 -12.47 -6.00 34.90
N SER A 486 -13.30 -6.74 34.14
CA SER A 486 -14.77 -6.62 34.24
C SER A 486 -15.41 -7.57 35.26
N VAL A 487 -14.68 -8.58 35.72
CA VAL A 487 -15.17 -9.57 36.71
C VAL A 487 -15.04 -9.04 38.14
N VAL A 488 -13.94 -8.32 38.39
CA VAL A 488 -13.59 -7.80 39.71
C VAL A 488 -13.70 -6.28 39.63
N LEU A 489 -14.64 -5.70 40.36
CA LEU A 489 -14.86 -4.27 40.37
C LEU A 489 -13.84 -3.60 41.29
N GLN A 490 -13.28 -2.49 40.84
CA GLN A 490 -12.32 -1.71 41.61
C GLN A 490 -12.91 -0.33 41.90
N SER A 491 -12.97 0.02 43.17
CA SER A 491 -13.33 1.37 43.63
C SER A 491 -12.16 1.96 44.41
N SER A 492 -11.94 3.26 44.25
CA SER A 492 -10.92 3.98 44.99
C SER A 492 -11.57 4.78 46.11
N THR A 493 -11.09 4.62 47.34
CA THR A 493 -11.48 5.48 48.46
C THR A 493 -10.93 6.90 48.28
N GLN A 494 -11.45 7.87 49.03
CA GLN A 494 -10.92 9.24 49.04
C GLN A 494 -9.43 9.31 49.43
N ASN A 495 -8.93 8.31 50.17
CA ASN A 495 -7.53 8.21 50.59
C ASN A 495 -6.60 7.57 49.53
N GLY A 496 -7.14 7.12 48.40
CA GLY A 496 -6.37 6.47 47.33
C GLY A 496 -6.18 4.96 47.51
N ASP A 497 -6.71 4.37 48.60
CA ASP A 497 -6.71 2.92 48.77
C ASP A 497 -7.70 2.26 47.80
N ARG A 498 -7.24 1.20 47.14
CA ARG A 498 -8.04 0.40 46.20
C ARG A 498 -8.85 -0.63 46.97
N ILE A 499 -10.17 -0.47 46.96
CA ILE A 499 -11.10 -1.50 47.43
C ILE A 499 -11.48 -2.36 46.23
N ILE A 500 -11.35 -3.66 46.42
CA ILE A 500 -11.69 -4.68 45.44
C ILE A 500 -13.03 -5.27 45.86
N MET A 501 -14.02 -5.17 44.99
CA MET A 501 -15.36 -5.75 45.16
C MET A 501 -15.47 -6.95 44.23
N ASP A 502 -15.77 -8.12 44.79
CA ASP A 502 -15.65 -9.41 44.09
C ASP A 502 -16.95 -10.24 44.14
N ASP A 503 -18.07 -9.52 44.18
CA ASP A 503 -19.39 -10.08 44.40
C ASP A 503 -19.81 -11.05 43.30
N PHE A 504 -19.34 -10.83 42.05
CA PHE A 504 -19.57 -11.75 40.94
C PHE A 504 -19.01 -13.14 41.22
N ARG A 505 -17.73 -13.23 41.61
CA ARG A 505 -17.10 -14.53 41.86
C ARG A 505 -17.68 -15.20 43.09
N GLU A 506 -18.00 -14.43 44.13
CA GLU A 506 -18.67 -14.93 45.32
C GLU A 506 -20.03 -15.56 44.97
N ALA A 507 -20.88 -14.83 44.25
CA ALA A 507 -22.20 -15.29 43.84
C ALA A 507 -22.11 -16.54 42.93
N TYR A 508 -21.21 -16.53 41.95
CA TYR A 508 -21.00 -17.70 41.07
C TYR A 508 -20.44 -18.91 41.83
N HIS A 509 -19.56 -18.69 42.82
CA HIS A 509 -19.02 -19.76 43.65
C HIS A 509 -20.08 -20.35 44.58
N TRP A 510 -20.94 -19.52 45.16
CA TRP A 510 -22.09 -20.00 45.92
C TRP A 510 -23.01 -20.86 45.05
N LEU A 511 -23.32 -20.39 43.84
CA LEU A 511 -24.16 -21.12 42.91
C LEU A 511 -23.57 -22.48 42.54
N ARG A 512 -22.24 -22.58 42.49
CA ARG A 512 -21.51 -23.82 42.21
C ARG A 512 -21.51 -24.83 43.36
N GLU A 513 -21.37 -24.38 44.60
CA GLU A 513 -21.20 -25.26 45.76
C GLU A 513 -22.52 -25.56 46.48
N ASN A 514 -23.53 -24.70 46.33
CA ASN A 514 -24.76 -24.75 47.14
C ASN A 514 -26.02 -25.13 46.37
N THR A 515 -25.93 -25.41 45.06
CA THR A 515 -27.08 -25.84 44.25
C THR A 515 -26.88 -27.23 43.65
N PRO A 516 -27.95 -27.96 43.28
CA PRO A 516 -27.85 -29.22 42.53
C PRO A 516 -27.05 -29.07 41.22
N ASP A 517 -26.35 -30.11 40.79
CA ASP A 517 -25.54 -30.08 39.56
C ASP A 517 -26.37 -29.89 38.28
N ASP A 518 -27.64 -30.33 38.31
CA ASP A 518 -28.61 -30.19 37.22
C ASP A 518 -29.44 -28.90 37.30
N ALA A 519 -29.16 -28.04 38.28
CA ALA A 519 -29.89 -26.78 38.47
C ALA A 519 -29.77 -25.88 37.23
N ARG A 520 -30.93 -25.34 36.81
CA ARG A 520 -31.06 -24.43 35.67
C ARG A 520 -31.17 -23.00 36.13
N VAL A 521 -30.24 -22.17 35.65
CA VAL A 521 -30.11 -20.77 36.04
C VAL A 521 -30.56 -19.89 34.88
N MET A 522 -31.56 -19.06 35.14
CA MET A 522 -32.04 -18.05 34.21
C MET A 522 -31.39 -16.70 34.52
N SER A 523 -30.74 -16.10 33.53
CA SER A 523 -30.13 -14.78 33.60
C SER A 523 -30.25 -14.06 32.25
N TRP A 524 -29.90 -12.78 32.21
CA TRP A 524 -29.71 -12.09 30.94
C TRP A 524 -28.54 -12.69 30.13
N TRP A 525 -28.59 -12.56 28.80
CA TRP A 525 -27.67 -13.25 27.88
C TRP A 525 -26.21 -12.81 28.02
N ASP A 526 -25.95 -11.61 28.53
CA ASP A 526 -24.60 -11.08 28.77
C ASP A 526 -23.77 -12.02 29.66
N TYR A 527 -24.42 -12.66 30.64
CA TYR A 527 -23.77 -13.41 31.71
C TYR A 527 -23.69 -14.92 31.45
N GLY A 528 -24.27 -15.42 30.36
CA GLY A 528 -24.38 -16.87 30.08
C GLY A 528 -23.05 -17.61 30.15
N TYR A 529 -22.02 -17.13 29.45
CA TYR A 529 -20.66 -17.71 29.50
C TYR A 529 -20.03 -17.61 30.90
N GLN A 530 -20.28 -16.55 31.66
CA GLN A 530 -19.70 -16.39 32.99
C GLN A 530 -20.28 -17.41 33.98
N ILE A 531 -21.60 -17.62 33.94
CA ILE A 531 -22.28 -18.61 34.78
C ILE A 531 -21.83 -20.02 34.38
N ALA A 532 -21.85 -20.35 33.10
CA ALA A 532 -21.40 -21.66 32.62
C ALA A 532 -19.92 -21.93 32.96
N GLY A 533 -19.05 -20.91 32.88
CA GLY A 533 -17.62 -21.05 33.15
C GLY A 533 -17.25 -21.05 34.64
N MET A 534 -17.81 -20.14 35.44
CA MET A 534 -17.44 -19.97 36.86
C MET A 534 -18.35 -20.77 37.79
N ALA A 535 -19.67 -20.67 37.60
CA ALA A 535 -20.64 -21.38 38.43
C ALA A 535 -20.82 -22.85 38.01
N ASN A 536 -20.44 -23.21 36.77
CA ASN A 536 -20.57 -24.55 36.23
C ASN A 536 -22.01 -25.09 36.37
N ARG A 537 -22.98 -24.30 35.89
CA ARG A 537 -24.42 -24.61 35.88
C ARG A 537 -25.03 -24.39 34.51
N THR A 538 -26.16 -25.05 34.27
CA THR A 538 -26.90 -24.98 33.02
C THR A 538 -27.56 -23.61 32.89
N THR A 539 -27.27 -22.88 31.83
CA THR A 539 -27.91 -21.60 31.51
C THR A 539 -28.93 -21.77 30.38
N LEU A 540 -30.03 -21.03 30.44
CA LEU A 540 -31.07 -21.07 29.39
C LEU A 540 -30.67 -20.26 28.16
N VAL A 541 -30.02 -19.12 28.39
CA VAL A 541 -29.62 -18.18 27.34
C VAL A 541 -28.14 -17.88 27.47
N ASP A 542 -27.51 -17.72 26.32
CA ASP A 542 -26.07 -17.52 26.22
C ASP A 542 -25.70 -16.38 25.26
N ASN A 543 -24.45 -15.93 25.36
CA ASN A 543 -23.96 -14.70 24.74
C ASN A 543 -23.81 -14.83 23.20
N ASN A 544 -23.77 -16.05 22.65
CA ASN A 544 -23.70 -16.26 21.19
C ASN A 544 -24.96 -15.81 20.42
N THR A 545 -26.10 -15.59 21.10
CA THR A 545 -27.34 -15.00 20.55
C THR A 545 -27.82 -15.58 19.22
N TRP A 546 -27.81 -16.91 19.06
CA TRP A 546 -28.22 -17.57 17.80
C TRP A 546 -29.73 -17.82 17.69
N ASN A 547 -30.47 -17.87 18.81
CA ASN A 547 -31.92 -18.07 18.87
C ASN A 547 -32.61 -16.87 19.54
N ASN A 548 -33.07 -15.92 18.73
CA ASN A 548 -33.66 -14.67 19.20
C ASN A 548 -34.98 -14.88 19.96
N SER A 549 -35.81 -15.83 19.53
CA SER A 549 -37.10 -16.09 20.16
C SER A 549 -36.93 -16.65 21.57
N HIS A 550 -35.86 -17.43 21.82
CA HIS A 550 -35.56 -17.91 23.18
C HIS A 550 -35.11 -16.77 24.11
N ILE A 551 -34.32 -15.82 23.59
CA ILE A 551 -33.93 -14.61 24.35
C ILE A 551 -35.15 -13.72 24.61
N ALA A 552 -36.04 -13.59 23.62
CA ALA A 552 -37.27 -12.82 23.76
C ALA A 552 -38.20 -13.39 24.82
N LEU A 553 -38.24 -14.71 24.97
CA LEU A 553 -39.02 -15.40 26.00
C LEU A 553 -38.44 -15.16 27.41
N VAL A 554 -37.10 -15.16 27.56
CA VAL A 554 -36.44 -14.73 28.80
C VAL A 554 -36.71 -13.25 29.10
N GLY A 555 -36.60 -12.38 28.09
CA GLY A 555 -36.95 -10.97 28.23
C GLY A 555 -38.42 -10.75 28.62
N LYS A 556 -39.33 -11.57 28.08
CA LYS A 556 -40.76 -11.54 28.41
C LYS A 556 -41.00 -11.95 29.86
N ALA A 557 -40.37 -13.03 30.34
CA ALA A 557 -40.46 -13.43 31.74
C ALA A 557 -39.92 -12.34 32.68
N MET A 558 -38.77 -11.73 32.35
CA MET A 558 -38.16 -10.67 33.18
C MET A 558 -38.98 -9.37 33.20
N SER A 559 -39.75 -9.08 32.16
CA SER A 559 -40.52 -7.82 32.03
C SER A 559 -42.02 -7.95 32.34
N SER A 560 -42.53 -9.15 32.61
CA SER A 560 -43.93 -9.39 32.96
C SER A 560 -44.19 -9.29 34.47
N ASN A 561 -45.45 -9.38 34.89
CA ASN A 561 -45.80 -9.56 36.30
C ASN A 561 -45.42 -10.98 36.79
N GLU A 562 -45.41 -11.17 38.10
CA GLU A 562 -45.01 -12.45 38.72
C GLU A 562 -45.82 -13.65 38.21
N SER A 563 -47.14 -13.52 38.03
CA SER A 563 -48.00 -14.63 37.61
C SER A 563 -47.65 -15.12 36.20
N ALA A 564 -47.54 -14.22 35.23
CA ALA A 564 -47.20 -14.58 33.85
C ALA A 564 -45.74 -15.04 33.74
N ALA A 565 -44.83 -14.42 34.48
CA ALA A 565 -43.43 -14.83 34.49
C ALA A 565 -43.24 -16.22 35.11
N TYR A 566 -43.97 -16.54 36.20
CA TYR A 566 -43.91 -17.85 36.85
C TYR A 566 -44.39 -18.98 35.94
N GLU A 567 -45.44 -18.74 35.15
CA GLU A 567 -45.91 -19.69 34.13
C GLU A 567 -44.80 -19.99 33.10
N ILE A 568 -44.16 -18.95 32.56
CA ILE A 568 -43.06 -19.09 31.59
C ILE A 568 -41.86 -19.82 32.21
N MET A 569 -41.50 -19.48 33.45
CA MET A 569 -40.38 -20.10 34.16
C MET A 569 -40.66 -21.57 34.50
N THR A 570 -41.92 -21.93 34.75
CA THR A 570 -42.34 -23.32 34.97
C THR A 570 -42.29 -24.11 33.66
N GLU A 571 -42.70 -23.51 32.53
CA GLU A 571 -42.61 -24.15 31.21
C GLU A 571 -41.16 -24.40 30.78
N LEU A 572 -40.28 -23.44 31.10
CA LEU A 572 -38.83 -23.55 30.88
C LEU A 572 -38.08 -24.28 31.97
N ASP A 573 -38.79 -24.68 33.04
CA ASP A 573 -38.27 -25.64 34.00
C ASP A 573 -37.08 -25.02 34.79
N VAL A 574 -37.18 -23.72 35.12
CA VAL A 574 -36.13 -22.90 35.77
C VAL A 574 -36.12 -23.08 37.29
N ASP A 575 -34.93 -23.28 37.87
CA ASP A 575 -34.76 -23.46 39.33
C ASP A 575 -34.29 -22.17 40.03
N TYR A 576 -33.33 -21.46 39.41
CA TYR A 576 -32.73 -20.26 39.98
C TYR A 576 -32.75 -19.09 38.98
N ILE A 577 -32.90 -17.88 39.51
CA ILE A 577 -32.84 -16.64 38.73
C ILE A 577 -31.68 -15.80 39.26
N LEU A 578 -30.82 -15.32 38.36
CA LEU A 578 -29.71 -14.44 38.70
C LEU A 578 -29.94 -13.07 38.05
N VAL A 579 -29.99 -12.03 38.90
CA VAL A 579 -30.15 -10.62 38.51
C VAL A 579 -29.03 -9.82 39.16
N ILE A 580 -28.41 -8.92 38.40
CA ILE A 580 -27.37 -8.03 38.90
C ILE A 580 -27.95 -6.67 39.24
N PHE A 581 -27.85 -6.31 40.51
CA PHE A 581 -28.31 -5.04 41.06
C PHE A 581 -27.13 -4.18 41.53
N GLY A 582 -26.98 -3.00 40.92
CA GLY A 582 -25.87 -2.08 41.18
C GLY A 582 -26.19 -0.92 42.11
N GLY A 583 -27.40 -0.86 42.68
CA GLY A 583 -27.92 0.35 43.32
C GLY A 583 -27.22 0.76 44.62
N VAL A 584 -26.61 -0.18 45.35
CA VAL A 584 -25.88 0.11 46.61
C VAL A 584 -24.58 0.87 46.34
N ILE A 585 -23.80 0.40 45.35
CA ILE A 585 -22.47 0.92 45.05
C ILE A 585 -22.46 1.92 43.89
N GLY A 586 -23.58 2.10 43.19
CA GLY A 586 -23.68 2.94 42.00
C GLY A 586 -23.07 2.30 40.75
N TYR A 587 -23.18 0.98 40.60
CA TYR A 587 -22.70 0.28 39.40
C TYR A 587 -23.65 0.53 38.21
N SER A 588 -23.12 1.12 37.14
CA SER A 588 -23.92 1.51 35.97
C SER A 588 -24.35 0.34 35.09
N GLY A 589 -23.64 -0.78 35.13
CA GLY A 589 -23.88 -1.95 34.26
C GLY A 589 -24.94 -2.94 34.77
N ASP A 590 -25.87 -2.48 35.60
CA ASP A 590 -26.90 -3.33 36.21
C ASP A 590 -28.03 -3.71 35.24
N ASP A 591 -28.85 -4.66 35.65
CA ASP A 591 -29.95 -5.17 34.80
C ASP A 591 -31.12 -4.18 34.70
N ILE A 592 -31.24 -3.23 35.62
CA ILE A 592 -32.25 -2.16 35.56
C ILE A 592 -31.95 -1.16 34.43
N ASN A 593 -30.69 -0.80 34.21
CA ASN A 593 -30.30 0.06 33.08
C ASN A 593 -30.43 -0.66 31.73
N LYS A 594 -30.29 -1.99 31.72
CA LYS A 594 -30.46 -2.82 30.52
C LYS A 594 -31.91 -3.27 30.29
N PHE A 595 -32.79 -3.08 31.26
CA PHE A 595 -34.17 -3.57 31.25
C PHE A 595 -34.95 -3.18 30.00
N LEU A 596 -34.79 -1.95 29.52
CA LEU A 596 -35.50 -1.47 28.34
C LEU A 596 -35.14 -2.25 27.06
N TRP A 597 -33.92 -2.80 26.97
CA TRP A 597 -33.56 -3.72 25.90
C TRP A 597 -34.28 -5.06 26.01
N MET A 598 -34.47 -5.58 27.22
CA MET A 598 -35.26 -6.79 27.46
C MET A 598 -36.69 -6.61 26.97
N VAL A 599 -37.30 -5.47 27.29
CA VAL A 599 -38.66 -5.09 26.84
C VAL A 599 -38.74 -4.99 25.32
N ARG A 600 -37.80 -4.30 24.66
CA ARG A 600 -37.78 -4.15 23.19
C ARG A 600 -37.62 -5.48 22.46
N ILE A 601 -36.74 -6.35 22.96
CA ILE A 601 -36.50 -7.68 22.36
C ILE A 601 -37.76 -8.55 22.54
N ALA A 602 -38.37 -8.53 23.72
CA ALA A 602 -39.61 -9.24 23.98
C ALA A 602 -40.78 -8.71 23.14
N GLN A 603 -40.92 -7.39 23.01
CA GLN A 603 -41.95 -6.76 22.17
C GLN A 603 -41.81 -7.12 20.69
N GLY A 604 -40.57 -7.30 20.19
CA GLY A 604 -40.32 -7.67 18.80
C GLY A 604 -40.99 -8.99 18.39
N GLU A 605 -40.93 -10.00 19.26
CA GLU A 605 -41.53 -11.33 19.02
C GLU A 605 -42.95 -11.45 19.60
N HIS A 606 -43.25 -10.76 20.71
CA HIS A 606 -44.52 -10.83 21.43
C HIS A 606 -45.18 -9.43 21.61
N PRO A 607 -45.56 -8.74 20.52
CA PRO A 607 -46.04 -7.35 20.57
C PRO A 607 -47.43 -7.18 21.20
N LYS A 608 -48.17 -8.28 21.39
CA LYS A 608 -49.49 -8.28 22.03
C LYS A 608 -49.40 -8.25 23.55
N ASP A 609 -48.34 -8.83 24.10
CA ASP A 609 -48.19 -9.07 25.54
C ASP A 609 -47.39 -7.95 26.20
N ILE A 610 -46.33 -7.48 25.54
CA ILE A 610 -45.43 -6.45 26.06
C ILE A 610 -45.40 -5.25 25.11
N ARG A 611 -45.48 -4.05 25.68
CA ARG A 611 -45.35 -2.78 24.97
C ARG A 611 -44.42 -1.85 25.74
N GLU A 612 -43.40 -1.33 25.06
CA GLU A 612 -42.41 -0.41 25.65
C GLU A 612 -43.07 0.83 26.29
N GLU A 613 -44.10 1.38 25.64
CA GLU A 613 -44.85 2.55 26.10
C GLU A 613 -45.42 2.40 27.51
N ASN A 614 -45.76 1.18 27.94
CA ASN A 614 -46.38 0.93 29.24
C ASN A 614 -45.41 1.09 30.43
N TYR A 615 -44.09 1.07 30.17
CA TYR A 615 -43.06 1.21 31.21
C TYR A 615 -42.65 2.66 31.45
N PHE A 616 -42.99 3.58 30.53
CA PHE A 616 -42.74 5.00 30.68
C PHE A 616 -43.82 5.69 31.52
N THR A 617 -43.46 6.83 32.12
CA THR A 617 -44.42 7.72 32.77
C THR A 617 -45.35 8.38 31.73
N ALA A 618 -46.43 9.02 32.19
CA ALA A 618 -47.30 9.80 31.30
C ALA A 618 -46.58 10.97 30.59
N SER A 619 -45.45 11.43 31.12
CA SER A 619 -44.57 12.43 30.48
C SER A 619 -43.57 11.82 29.48
N GLY A 620 -43.50 10.49 29.38
CA GLY A 620 -42.57 9.77 28.50
C GLY A 620 -41.18 9.54 29.10
N GLU A 621 -41.02 9.68 30.41
CA GLU A 621 -39.74 9.49 31.10
C GLU A 621 -39.62 8.05 31.63
N TYR A 622 -38.41 7.49 31.64
CA TYR A 622 -38.11 6.21 32.30
C TYR A 622 -37.72 6.50 33.75
N SER A 623 -38.54 6.04 34.69
CA SER A 623 -38.33 6.27 36.13
C SER A 623 -38.58 4.99 36.92
N THR A 624 -37.80 4.79 37.98
CA THR A 624 -37.92 3.69 38.94
C THR A 624 -38.39 4.16 40.33
N GLY A 625 -38.62 5.47 40.48
CA GLY A 625 -39.04 6.10 41.75
C GLY A 625 -40.56 6.32 41.85
N VAL A 626 -40.96 7.28 42.68
CA VAL A 626 -42.37 7.60 42.98
C VAL A 626 -43.21 7.96 41.74
N GLY A 627 -42.56 8.43 40.68
CA GLY A 627 -43.21 8.76 39.41
C GLY A 627 -43.27 7.61 38.39
N ALA A 628 -42.73 6.43 38.71
CA ALA A 628 -42.69 5.28 37.80
C ALA A 628 -44.09 4.81 37.39
N SER A 629 -44.18 4.19 36.21
CA SER A 629 -45.44 3.58 35.75
C SER A 629 -45.83 2.40 36.65
N GLU A 630 -47.14 2.17 36.80
CA GLU A 630 -47.66 1.03 37.56
C GLU A 630 -47.16 -0.31 36.99
N THR A 631 -47.00 -0.40 35.66
CA THR A 631 -46.41 -1.56 34.98
C THR A 631 -44.96 -1.80 35.40
N MET A 632 -44.16 -0.73 35.51
CA MET A 632 -42.75 -0.84 35.94
C MET A 632 -42.65 -1.30 37.40
N LEU A 633 -43.46 -0.71 38.29
CA LEU A 633 -43.46 -1.08 39.72
C LEU A 633 -43.93 -2.52 39.97
N ASN A 634 -44.83 -3.03 39.13
CA ASN A 634 -45.35 -4.40 39.22
C ASN A 634 -44.58 -5.45 38.40
N CYS A 635 -43.54 -5.02 37.68
CA CYS A 635 -42.68 -5.89 36.89
C CYS A 635 -41.82 -6.82 37.78
N LEU A 636 -41.61 -8.07 37.34
CA LEU A 636 -40.78 -9.05 38.05
C LEU A 636 -39.35 -8.53 38.28
N MET A 637 -38.70 -7.95 37.26
CA MET A 637 -37.34 -7.41 37.38
C MET A 637 -37.22 -6.35 38.48
N TYR A 638 -38.19 -5.43 38.53
CA TYR A 638 -38.22 -4.37 39.55
C TYR A 638 -38.34 -4.95 40.95
N LYS A 639 -39.31 -5.86 41.15
CA LYS A 639 -39.55 -6.50 42.44
C LYS A 639 -38.39 -7.38 42.91
N MET A 640 -37.72 -8.09 42.01
CA MET A 640 -36.53 -8.89 42.33
C MET A 640 -35.35 -8.00 42.73
N SER A 641 -35.10 -6.92 42.00
CA SER A 641 -33.93 -6.07 42.22
C SER A 641 -34.05 -5.17 43.45
N TYR A 642 -35.26 -4.69 43.75
CA TYR A 642 -35.54 -3.78 44.88
C TYR A 642 -36.13 -4.48 46.11
N TYR A 643 -36.12 -5.82 46.17
CA TYR A 643 -36.62 -6.57 47.32
C TYR A 643 -35.88 -6.18 48.61
N ARG A 644 -36.62 -5.69 49.61
CA ARG A 644 -36.11 -5.15 50.90
C ARG A 644 -35.09 -4.01 50.79
N PHE A 645 -34.90 -3.43 49.61
CA PHE A 645 -33.96 -2.32 49.45
C PHE A 645 -34.40 -1.05 50.20
N GLY A 646 -35.72 -0.80 50.29
CA GLY A 646 -36.26 0.33 51.06
C GLY A 646 -36.08 0.23 52.58
N GLU A 647 -35.77 -0.95 53.11
CA GLU A 647 -35.44 -1.15 54.54
C GLU A 647 -33.96 -0.85 54.83
N HIS A 648 -33.11 -0.83 53.80
CA HIS A 648 -31.66 -0.70 53.92
C HIS A 648 -31.22 0.69 54.43
N GLU A 649 -31.98 1.75 54.12
CA GLU A 649 -31.72 3.11 54.63
C GLU A 649 -32.06 3.22 56.13
N LEU A 650 -33.08 2.49 56.60
CA LEU A 650 -33.46 2.43 58.01
C LEU A 650 -32.43 1.69 58.86
N ASP A 651 -31.75 0.68 58.31
CA ASP A 651 -30.71 -0.06 59.03
C ASP A 651 -29.38 0.72 59.11
N ILE A 652 -29.02 1.50 58.08
CA ILE A 652 -27.88 2.42 58.14
C ILE A 652 -28.12 3.53 59.16
N ILE A 653 -29.32 4.12 59.18
CA ILE A 653 -29.68 5.16 60.17
C ILE A 653 -29.68 4.59 61.59
N LYS A 654 -30.20 3.37 61.81
CA LYS A 654 -30.11 2.68 63.11
C LYS A 654 -28.68 2.35 63.53
N LEU A 655 -27.80 2.00 62.59
CA LEU A 655 -26.38 1.76 62.86
C LEU A 655 -25.65 3.05 63.30
N VAL A 656 -25.98 4.19 62.68
CA VAL A 656 -25.46 5.51 63.06
C VAL A 656 -25.96 5.93 64.45
N ASP A 657 -27.26 5.75 64.73
CA ASP A 657 -27.85 6.01 66.06
C ASP A 657 -27.24 5.12 67.16
N LEU A 658 -26.92 3.85 66.85
CA LEU A 658 -26.28 2.93 67.80
C LEU A 658 -24.81 3.27 68.07
N THR A 659 -24.08 3.83 67.09
CA THR A 659 -22.72 4.34 67.31
C THR A 659 -22.71 5.64 68.11
N GLU A 660 -23.65 6.56 67.91
CA GLU A 660 -23.76 7.77 68.74
C GLU A 660 -24.18 7.45 70.19
N LEU A 661 -24.94 6.39 70.41
CA LEU A 661 -25.28 5.89 71.75
C LEU A 661 -24.15 5.07 72.43
N ALA A 662 -23.14 4.61 71.68
CA ALA A 662 -21.98 3.92 72.23
C ALA A 662 -20.83 4.87 72.62
N ASP A 663 -20.84 6.10 72.07
CA ASP A 663 -19.91 7.18 72.39
C ASP A 663 -20.46 8.18 73.45
N MET A 664 -21.68 7.94 73.98
CA MET A 664 -22.25 8.56 75.19
C MET A 664 -22.15 7.64 76.40
#